data_AF-A0A3M7EDP9-F1
#
_entry.id   AF-A0A3M7EDP9-F1
#
_cell.length_a   1.000
_cell.length_b   1.000
_cell.length_c   1.000
_cell.angle_alpha   90.00
_cell.angle_beta   90.00
_cell.angle_gamma   90.00
#
_symmetry.space_group_name_H-M   'P 1'
#
loop_
_entity.id
_entity.type
_entity.pdbx_description
1 polymer ?
#
loop_
_entity_poly.entity_id
_entity_poly.type
_entity_poly.pdbx_seq_one_letter_code
_entity_poly.pdbx_strand_id
1 'polypeptide(L)'
;MNQMVNSTIWSRKQRFGSFAPVRNNVWARWLVDARDHMWQVSRAIDNAKDFVYIHDWWLSPELYLRRPAAISQKWRLDRLLQRKAQEGVKVFVIVYRNIESAIPIDSEYTKWSLLDLHENICVQRSPNQFKQNQFFWAHHEKLVVVDGMMAFVGGVDLCFGRWDEPCHTLTDDKLTGFEADGEGEPPMPRDAEHVQVWPGKDYSNPRVQDFYALDRPYEEMYDRTKVPRMPWHDIAMQMVGQPARDVARHFVQRWNYILRNRIPSRPTPVLIPPPEYDQSELEDLGMTGTCQIQILRSCSPWSIGYANNKVEHSIMNAYCHLIRNSEHFVYIENQFYVSSCTVEGTPIHNKIGDALVERAIRAHENGEQWQACLIIPLMPGFQNSVDSQDGTSVRLIMTCQYRSICRGETSIFGRLRARGIEPEDYIRFYSLRQWGKIGPRKCLTTEQLYIHAKCMVVDDRSVIIGSANINERSMLGSRDSEVAAVVTDTKLLPSFMGGEPYEVGEFPHTLRKRLMREHLGLDVDAIYQREQAKKERAEQDREMERIYREDFDGVLDEGFQTPPQTPGAASALTERNLANVGLAERGTEGRGINGWAGTTQVASDVSDSDSSSDREVAERVKNETKKEAVRDLDVEGYGADNMKELVEHGDQGFTDSYVDAQGHERLVKQDTPGMQRVRTVEEKDDELRKNAVRKAETAVRPPWPTGRADTVALGLTTRSALPELPPMDDTDIGGPPLTRGLSSSSASIKAISPMITSMRRPAVHEDCMTDPLAMGFFHDIWNQVAENNTKLYRAVFRCMPDSEVLDWRAYERYNDYNERFMQSQGLGSSKPRPSKEAPGKSGPPGSGGADAASLASEKVSAGRPRSKTMLSAVVGKLRPGSKASEDTHTESMHEKVDQQGHSPDSPHSVSSEPTAVPSPESQSQALDEKEAIRPTEGPAADRAAAKQVYGIVDNNNSTENRQVSVEGSDEKAAINHSDSNGDDKSATRQAEEDKITRQRTIQYSESVKDANVNEAPETTATQSAAGVQRSTSKKGRRRGNTKSSTKPPMEEVLTKEEAEELLKLVQGHLVQWPYDWLEKEERGGNWLYNIDQLAPLEIYD
;
A
#
# COMPACT_ATOMS: atom_id res chain seq x y z
N MET A 1 -37.93 19.56 -8.80
CA MET A 1 -36.86 18.57 -9.05
C MET A 1 -36.06 18.88 -10.31
N ASN A 2 -36.65 18.83 -11.51
CA ASN A 2 -35.94 18.96 -12.80
C ASN A 2 -35.05 20.23 -12.92
N GLN A 3 -35.46 21.37 -12.37
CA GLN A 3 -34.61 22.57 -12.34
C GLN A 3 -33.28 22.35 -11.61
N MET A 4 -33.27 21.63 -10.47
CA MET A 4 -32.03 21.29 -9.74
C MET A 4 -31.14 20.34 -10.54
N VAL A 5 -31.75 19.39 -11.27
CA VAL A 5 -31.02 18.46 -12.15
C VAL A 5 -30.38 19.21 -13.30
N ASN A 6 -31.03 20.23 -13.86
CA ASN A 6 -30.49 21.01 -14.98
C ASN A 6 -29.44 22.04 -14.53
N SER A 7 -29.58 22.63 -13.33
CA SER A 7 -28.63 23.63 -12.81
C SER A 7 -27.36 22.99 -12.25
N THR A 8 -27.45 21.87 -11.54
CA THR A 8 -26.29 21.26 -10.88
C THR A 8 -25.26 20.71 -11.88
N ILE A 9 -23.97 20.84 -11.57
CA ILE A 9 -22.89 20.21 -12.35
C ILE A 9 -22.92 18.68 -12.22
N TRP A 10 -23.39 18.18 -11.07
CA TRP A 10 -23.39 16.76 -10.67
C TRP A 10 -24.32 15.83 -11.48
N SER A 11 -25.21 16.38 -12.30
CA SER A 11 -26.05 15.62 -13.24
C SER A 11 -25.38 15.38 -14.59
N ARG A 12 -24.32 16.13 -14.89
CA ARG A 12 -23.66 16.16 -16.20
C ARG A 12 -22.62 15.05 -16.29
N LYS A 13 -22.40 14.52 -17.50
CA LYS A 13 -21.37 13.51 -17.77
C LYS A 13 -19.98 14.15 -17.64
N GLN A 14 -19.20 13.71 -16.65
CA GLN A 14 -17.85 14.23 -16.39
C GLN A 14 -16.76 13.48 -17.19
N ARG A 15 -15.55 14.06 -17.21
CA ARG A 15 -14.33 13.42 -17.73
C ARG A 15 -14.13 12.04 -17.08
N PHE A 16 -13.67 11.06 -17.86
CA PHE A 16 -13.57 9.63 -17.49
C PHE A 16 -14.86 8.92 -17.04
N GLY A 17 -16.02 9.59 -17.12
CA GLY A 17 -17.28 9.07 -16.61
C GLY A 17 -17.41 9.12 -15.08
N SER A 18 -16.55 9.91 -14.41
CA SER A 18 -16.59 10.09 -12.95
C SER A 18 -17.91 10.69 -12.47
N PHE A 19 -18.25 10.45 -11.21
CA PHE A 19 -19.25 11.26 -10.50
C PHE A 19 -18.80 12.72 -10.29
N ALA A 20 -17.50 12.97 -10.12
CA ALA A 20 -16.95 14.28 -9.78
C ALA A 20 -16.48 15.07 -11.02
N PRO A 21 -16.77 16.39 -11.09
CA PRO A 21 -16.24 17.27 -12.12
C PRO A 21 -14.75 17.56 -11.90
N VAL A 22 -14.14 18.17 -12.90
CA VAL A 22 -12.78 18.70 -12.80
C VAL A 22 -12.81 20.00 -11.99
N ARG A 23 -11.91 20.13 -11.00
CA ARG A 23 -11.71 21.35 -10.19
C ARG A 23 -10.38 21.98 -10.58
N ASN A 24 -10.35 23.30 -10.68
CA ASN A 24 -9.15 24.09 -11.01
C ASN A 24 -8.68 24.88 -9.78
N ASN A 25 -7.49 25.47 -9.88
CA ASN A 25 -6.92 26.38 -8.88
C ASN A 25 -6.83 25.76 -7.47
N VAL A 26 -6.54 24.45 -7.39
CA VAL A 26 -6.54 23.67 -6.15
C VAL A 26 -5.14 23.67 -5.51
N TRP A 27 -5.08 23.83 -4.19
CA TRP A 27 -3.88 23.46 -3.43
C TRP A 27 -3.88 21.97 -3.07
N ALA A 28 -2.78 21.29 -3.39
CA ALA A 28 -2.56 19.89 -3.04
C ALA A 28 -1.07 19.58 -2.87
N ARG A 29 -0.78 18.53 -2.08
CA ARG A 29 0.57 18.03 -1.80
C ARG A 29 0.56 16.50 -1.86
N TRP A 30 1.48 15.92 -2.63
CA TRP A 30 1.78 14.49 -2.56
C TRP A 30 2.49 14.17 -1.24
N LEU A 31 2.36 12.93 -0.78
CA LEU A 31 2.92 12.43 0.48
C LEU A 31 3.49 11.04 0.18
N VAL A 32 4.82 10.89 0.28
CA VAL A 32 5.50 9.61 0.13
C VAL A 32 5.77 9.06 1.53
N ASP A 33 5.50 7.77 1.70
CA ASP A 33 5.50 7.02 2.96
C ASP A 33 4.49 7.49 4.02
N ALA A 34 4.26 6.60 4.96
CA ALA A 34 3.27 6.79 6.01
C ALA A 34 3.74 7.78 7.09
N ARG A 35 5.04 8.03 7.28
CA ARG A 35 5.55 9.10 8.16
C ARG A 35 4.94 10.44 7.80
N ASP A 36 5.17 10.90 6.58
CA ASP A 36 4.68 12.19 6.08
C ASP A 36 3.14 12.23 6.04
N HIS A 37 2.50 11.12 5.66
CA HIS A 37 1.04 11.02 5.64
C HIS A 37 0.40 11.11 7.04
N MET A 38 0.78 10.24 7.96
CA MET A 38 0.21 10.18 9.31
C MET A 38 0.53 11.43 10.12
N TRP A 39 1.68 12.08 9.86
CA TRP A 39 1.99 13.39 10.39
C TRP A 39 0.94 14.45 10.00
N GLN A 40 0.66 14.62 8.69
CA GLN A 40 -0.33 15.62 8.25
C GLN A 40 -1.76 15.25 8.67
N VAL A 41 -2.12 13.96 8.68
CA VAL A 41 -3.42 13.50 9.20
C VAL A 41 -3.56 13.84 10.70
N SER A 42 -2.51 13.62 11.50
CA SER A 42 -2.53 13.98 12.94
C SER A 42 -2.78 15.48 13.14
N ARG A 43 -2.11 16.34 12.35
CA ARG A 43 -2.30 17.81 12.40
C ARG A 43 -3.69 18.24 11.91
N ALA A 44 -4.25 17.58 10.90
CA ALA A 44 -5.57 17.90 10.40
C ALA A 44 -6.67 17.57 11.43
N ILE A 45 -6.63 16.36 12.00
CA ILE A 45 -7.59 15.93 13.04
C ILE A 45 -7.46 16.80 14.29
N ASP A 46 -6.24 17.15 14.72
CA ASP A 46 -6.01 18.03 15.86
C ASP A 46 -6.61 19.44 15.68
N ASN A 47 -6.59 19.96 14.45
CA ASN A 47 -7.17 21.26 14.12
C ASN A 47 -8.69 21.24 13.91
N ALA A 48 -9.30 20.08 13.63
CA ALA A 48 -10.71 19.91 13.30
C ALA A 48 -11.68 20.65 14.26
N LYS A 49 -12.79 21.16 13.74
CA LYS A 49 -13.79 21.96 14.48
C LYS A 49 -15.21 21.41 14.43
N ASP A 50 -15.66 20.86 13.29
CA ASP A 50 -17.04 20.39 13.10
C ASP A 50 -17.11 18.86 12.99
N PHE A 51 -16.33 18.26 12.08
CA PHE A 51 -16.36 16.82 11.84
C PHE A 51 -15.08 16.23 11.22
N VAL A 52 -14.88 14.95 11.50
CA VAL A 52 -13.89 14.09 10.81
C VAL A 52 -14.62 12.89 10.21
N TYR A 53 -14.42 12.65 8.91
CA TYR A 53 -14.80 11.41 8.24
C TYR A 53 -13.56 10.55 8.05
N ILE A 54 -13.63 9.28 8.42
CA ILE A 54 -12.55 8.29 8.20
C ILE A 54 -13.15 7.09 7.49
N HIS A 55 -12.52 6.64 6.42
CA HIS A 55 -12.83 5.36 5.78
C HIS A 55 -11.55 4.61 5.46
N ASP A 56 -11.43 3.37 5.95
CA ASP A 56 -10.27 2.50 5.80
C ASP A 56 -10.70 1.05 5.47
N TRP A 57 -9.78 0.28 4.88
CA TRP A 57 -9.93 -1.17 4.79
C TRP A 57 -9.62 -1.83 6.14
N TRP A 58 -8.64 -1.30 6.88
CA TRP A 58 -8.35 -1.66 8.26
C TRP A 58 -7.88 -0.43 9.03
N LEU A 59 -8.37 -0.25 10.25
CA LEU A 59 -8.00 0.84 11.16
C LEU A 59 -7.56 0.22 12.49
N SER A 60 -6.42 0.63 13.04
CA SER A 60 -5.94 0.21 14.37
C SER A 60 -6.07 1.40 15.34
N PRO A 61 -7.00 1.38 16.31
CA PRO A 61 -7.25 2.54 17.18
C PRO A 61 -6.01 2.96 17.98
N GLU A 62 -5.17 2.02 18.37
CA GLU A 62 -4.02 2.22 19.25
C GLU A 62 -2.73 2.58 18.46
N LEU A 63 -2.87 2.91 17.17
CA LEU A 63 -1.77 3.34 16.29
C LEU A 63 -1.25 4.73 16.66
N TYR A 64 0.07 4.87 16.82
CA TYR A 64 0.74 6.17 16.93
C TYR A 64 0.97 6.80 15.55
N LEU A 65 0.36 7.96 15.31
CA LEU A 65 0.46 8.72 14.05
C LEU A 65 1.78 9.52 13.91
N ARG A 66 2.51 9.72 15.02
CA ARG A 66 3.85 10.32 15.07
C ARG A 66 4.77 9.41 15.88
N ARG A 67 6.08 9.47 15.64
CA ARG A 67 7.11 8.59 16.24
C ARG A 67 8.33 9.40 16.70
N PRO A 68 9.21 8.85 17.57
CA PRO A 68 9.04 7.64 18.37
C PRO A 68 7.81 7.62 19.28
N ALA A 69 7.32 6.42 19.62
CA ALA A 69 6.11 6.26 20.41
C ALA A 69 6.25 6.77 21.86
N ALA A 70 7.45 6.61 22.44
CA ALA A 70 7.82 6.98 23.82
C ALA A 70 7.57 8.44 24.24
N ILE A 71 7.34 9.33 23.27
CA ILE A 71 7.03 10.75 23.47
C ILE A 71 5.80 11.23 22.67
N SER A 72 5.35 10.44 21.70
CA SER A 72 4.25 10.78 20.79
C SER A 72 2.89 10.28 21.29
N GLN A 73 2.78 10.03 22.59
CA GLN A 73 1.70 9.30 23.22
C GLN A 73 0.32 9.97 23.07
N LYS A 74 0.30 11.31 22.98
CA LYS A 74 -0.88 12.14 22.66
C LYS A 74 -1.34 12.08 21.20
N TRP A 75 -0.53 11.47 20.33
CA TRP A 75 -0.78 11.27 18.89
C TRP A 75 -1.17 9.81 18.57
N ARG A 76 -1.54 9.02 19.60
CA ARG A 76 -2.27 7.75 19.43
C ARG A 76 -3.67 8.06 18.88
N LEU A 77 -4.11 7.32 17.85
CA LEU A 77 -5.30 7.67 17.06
C LEU A 77 -6.57 7.73 17.90
N ASP A 78 -6.79 6.75 18.76
CA ASP A 78 -7.88 6.68 19.74
C ASP A 78 -7.94 7.90 20.68
N ARG A 79 -6.83 8.24 21.36
CA ARG A 79 -6.71 9.38 22.27
C ARG A 79 -6.93 10.71 21.55
N LEU A 80 -6.40 10.84 20.33
CA LEU A 80 -6.61 12.01 19.48
C LEU A 80 -8.10 12.15 19.11
N LEU A 81 -8.75 11.08 18.65
CA LEU A 81 -10.18 11.10 18.31
C LEU A 81 -11.07 11.35 19.54
N GLN A 82 -10.74 10.77 20.70
CA GLN A 82 -11.48 11.00 21.95
C GLN A 82 -11.40 12.48 22.36
N ARG A 83 -10.20 13.06 22.41
CA ARG A 83 -10.00 14.48 22.75
C ARG A 83 -10.79 15.41 21.83
N LYS A 84 -10.73 15.18 20.52
CA LYS A 84 -11.50 15.96 19.54
C LYS A 84 -13.01 15.75 19.69
N ALA A 85 -13.46 14.55 20.04
CA ALA A 85 -14.86 14.26 20.30
C ALA A 85 -15.40 14.95 21.56
N GLN A 86 -14.56 15.09 22.60
CA GLN A 86 -14.82 15.86 23.82
C GLN A 86 -14.85 17.38 23.56
N GLU A 87 -14.01 17.88 22.64
CA GLU A 87 -14.06 19.25 22.13
C GLU A 87 -15.33 19.54 21.29
N GLY A 88 -16.14 18.53 20.98
CA GLY A 88 -17.42 18.64 20.26
C GLY A 88 -17.39 18.20 18.79
N VAL A 89 -16.22 17.83 18.26
CA VAL A 89 -16.05 17.38 16.86
C VAL A 89 -16.72 16.03 16.64
N LYS A 90 -17.46 15.88 15.55
CA LYS A 90 -18.21 14.65 15.24
C LYS A 90 -17.39 13.72 14.36
N VAL A 91 -17.10 12.52 14.83
CA VAL A 91 -16.24 11.55 14.13
C VAL A 91 -17.12 10.45 13.52
N PHE A 92 -17.00 10.25 12.22
CA PHE A 92 -17.76 9.24 11.47
C PHE A 92 -16.81 8.29 10.78
N VAL A 93 -16.85 7.01 11.15
CA VAL A 93 -15.92 5.98 10.67
C VAL A 93 -16.66 4.90 9.90
N ILE A 94 -16.18 4.57 8.70
CA ILE A 94 -16.59 3.39 7.95
C ILE A 94 -15.38 2.46 7.85
N VAL A 95 -15.50 1.23 8.34
CA VAL A 95 -14.44 0.21 8.21
C VAL A 95 -14.98 -1.02 7.47
N TYR A 96 -14.13 -1.65 6.66
CA TYR A 96 -14.49 -2.91 6.02
C TYR A 96 -14.78 -4.01 7.05
N ARG A 97 -15.88 -4.74 6.85
CA ARG A 97 -16.24 -5.89 7.66
C ARG A 97 -15.56 -7.15 7.12
N ASN A 98 -14.45 -7.51 7.74
CA ASN A 98 -13.75 -8.76 7.45
C ASN A 98 -14.61 -10.01 7.67
N ILE A 99 -14.16 -11.12 7.07
CA ILE A 99 -14.56 -12.48 7.44
C ILE A 99 -13.45 -13.00 8.37
N GLU A 100 -13.77 -13.15 9.65
CA GLU A 100 -12.81 -13.43 10.73
C GLU A 100 -11.94 -14.68 10.48
N SER A 101 -12.50 -15.70 9.82
CA SER A 101 -11.78 -16.95 9.48
C SER A 101 -10.87 -16.85 8.25
N ALA A 102 -10.74 -15.66 7.63
CA ALA A 102 -10.02 -15.48 6.37
C ALA A 102 -9.15 -14.21 6.31
N ILE A 103 -9.46 -13.16 7.11
CA ILE A 103 -8.71 -11.90 7.13
C ILE A 103 -8.63 -11.41 8.60
N PRO A 104 -7.43 -11.37 9.23
CA PRO A 104 -7.29 -11.21 10.68
C PRO A 104 -7.23 -9.75 11.18
N ILE A 105 -7.91 -8.83 10.51
CA ILE A 105 -7.88 -7.37 10.82
C ILE A 105 -8.82 -6.92 11.96
N ASP A 106 -9.55 -7.84 12.59
CA ASP A 106 -10.54 -7.62 13.65
C ASP A 106 -11.31 -6.28 13.60
N SER A 107 -12.18 -6.15 12.60
CA SER A 107 -13.08 -4.98 12.51
C SER A 107 -14.08 -4.91 13.68
N GLU A 108 -14.36 -6.02 14.39
CA GLU A 108 -15.24 -6.03 15.56
C GLU A 108 -14.60 -5.25 16.71
N TYR A 109 -13.37 -5.62 17.09
CA TYR A 109 -12.56 -4.91 18.08
C TYR A 109 -12.48 -3.41 17.74
N THR A 110 -12.03 -3.09 16.53
CA THR A 110 -11.93 -1.71 16.00
C THR A 110 -13.21 -0.89 16.23
N LYS A 111 -14.38 -1.50 15.98
CA LYS A 111 -15.68 -0.85 16.08
C LYS A 111 -16.12 -0.59 17.51
N TRP A 112 -15.77 -1.44 18.47
CA TRP A 112 -16.11 -1.22 19.88
C TRP A 112 -15.05 -0.33 20.58
N SER A 113 -13.76 -0.56 20.34
CA SER A 113 -12.66 0.32 20.79
C SER A 113 -12.91 1.79 20.46
N LEU A 114 -13.40 2.12 19.26
CA LEU A 114 -13.73 3.51 18.90
C LEU A 114 -15.08 4.02 19.41
N LEU A 115 -16.11 3.17 19.49
CA LEU A 115 -17.45 3.61 19.93
C LEU A 115 -17.47 4.03 21.41
N ASP A 116 -16.70 3.37 22.27
CA ASP A 116 -16.82 3.61 23.71
C ASP A 116 -16.06 4.86 24.17
N LEU A 117 -15.17 5.41 23.34
CA LEU A 117 -14.39 6.63 23.61
C LEU A 117 -15.27 7.86 23.87
N HIS A 118 -16.31 8.08 23.06
CA HIS A 118 -17.21 9.24 23.19
C HIS A 118 -18.52 9.07 22.38
N GLU A 119 -19.60 9.77 22.76
CA GLU A 119 -20.87 9.73 22.02
C GLU A 119 -20.83 10.37 20.63
N ASN A 120 -19.94 11.36 20.43
CA ASN A 120 -19.73 12.00 19.12
C ASN A 120 -18.99 11.10 18.11
N ILE A 121 -18.57 9.89 18.49
CA ILE A 121 -17.90 8.93 17.61
C ILE A 121 -18.91 7.87 17.14
N CYS A 122 -19.13 7.78 15.83
CA CYS A 122 -20.06 6.86 15.18
C CYS A 122 -19.33 5.94 14.19
N VAL A 123 -19.45 4.62 14.36
CA VAL A 123 -18.74 3.63 13.54
C VAL A 123 -19.70 2.68 12.83
N GLN A 124 -19.56 2.52 11.51
CA GLN A 124 -20.28 1.55 10.68
C GLN A 124 -19.34 0.49 10.08
N ARG A 125 -19.78 -0.77 10.04
CA ARG A 125 -19.09 -1.89 9.36
C ARG A 125 -19.88 -2.37 8.15
N SER A 126 -19.21 -2.52 7.00
CA SER A 126 -19.82 -2.90 5.72
C SER A 126 -18.83 -3.71 4.87
N PRO A 127 -19.26 -4.66 4.00
CA PRO A 127 -20.63 -5.11 3.74
C PRO A 127 -21.21 -5.97 4.88
N ASN A 128 -22.51 -6.26 4.80
CA ASN A 128 -23.13 -7.33 5.56
C ASN A 128 -23.26 -8.57 4.67
N GLN A 129 -22.25 -9.44 4.72
CA GLN A 129 -22.02 -10.54 3.79
C GLN A 129 -23.28 -11.38 3.53
N PHE A 130 -24.00 -11.79 4.58
CA PHE A 130 -25.23 -12.57 4.48
C PHE A 130 -26.43 -11.83 3.89
N LYS A 131 -26.54 -10.49 4.05
CA LYS A 131 -27.65 -9.70 3.51
C LYS A 131 -27.42 -9.22 2.07
N GLN A 132 -26.16 -8.99 1.70
CA GLN A 132 -25.78 -8.52 0.37
C GLN A 132 -25.24 -9.66 -0.53
N ASN A 133 -25.20 -10.91 -0.03
CA ASN A 133 -24.54 -12.06 -0.64
C ASN A 133 -23.07 -11.79 -1.04
N GLN A 134 -22.38 -11.01 -0.20
CA GLN A 134 -21.16 -10.30 -0.58
C GLN A 134 -19.97 -10.78 0.26
N PHE A 135 -19.30 -11.84 -0.21
CA PHE A 135 -18.24 -12.54 0.53
C PHE A 135 -16.83 -12.29 -0.01
N PHE A 136 -16.66 -11.93 -1.29
CA PHE A 136 -15.34 -11.83 -1.94
C PHE A 136 -14.80 -10.40 -2.04
N TRP A 137 -15.67 -9.42 -2.23
CA TRP A 137 -15.31 -8.01 -2.41
C TRP A 137 -15.29 -7.22 -1.11
N ALA A 138 -14.40 -6.23 -1.04
CA ALA A 138 -14.15 -5.38 0.11
C ALA A 138 -14.39 -3.89 -0.19
N HIS A 139 -14.45 -3.09 0.87
CA HIS A 139 -14.29 -1.64 0.78
C HIS A 139 -12.81 -1.34 1.00
N HIS A 140 -12.10 -0.92 -0.05
CA HIS A 140 -10.64 -0.89 -0.05
C HIS A 140 -10.06 0.53 -0.07
N GLU A 141 -10.89 1.55 -0.28
CA GLU A 141 -10.46 2.96 -0.22
C GLU A 141 -10.03 3.41 1.18
N LYS A 142 -8.95 4.21 1.20
CA LYS A 142 -8.43 4.90 2.37
C LYS A 142 -8.59 6.40 2.17
N LEU A 143 -9.33 7.05 3.07
CA LEU A 143 -9.51 8.50 3.05
C LEU A 143 -9.86 9.07 4.43
N VAL A 144 -9.35 10.27 4.68
CA VAL A 144 -9.70 11.11 5.84
C VAL A 144 -10.20 12.45 5.30
N VAL A 145 -11.31 12.97 5.81
CA VAL A 145 -11.82 14.30 5.48
C VAL A 145 -12.04 15.08 6.77
N VAL A 146 -11.54 16.30 6.86
CA VAL A 146 -11.70 17.20 8.00
C VAL A 146 -12.50 18.43 7.58
N ASP A 147 -13.61 18.68 8.29
CA ASP A 147 -14.52 19.83 8.17
C ASP A 147 -15.06 20.11 6.75
N GLY A 148 -14.88 19.17 5.81
CA GLY A 148 -15.13 19.38 4.38
C GLY A 148 -14.20 20.43 3.74
N MET A 149 -13.12 20.83 4.42
CA MET A 149 -12.10 21.77 3.93
C MET A 149 -10.89 21.04 3.36
N MET A 150 -10.52 19.91 3.96
CA MET A 150 -9.30 19.16 3.66
C MET A 150 -9.61 17.68 3.53
N ALA A 151 -8.99 17.01 2.55
CA ALA A 151 -9.09 15.56 2.38
C ALA A 151 -7.72 14.92 2.10
N PHE A 152 -7.58 13.67 2.52
CA PHE A 152 -6.47 12.78 2.24
C PHE A 152 -6.99 11.57 1.47
N VAL A 153 -6.23 11.13 0.44
CA VAL A 153 -6.54 9.95 -0.40
C VAL A 153 -5.22 9.26 -0.76
N GLY A 154 -5.16 7.93 -0.72
CA GLY A 154 -3.94 7.18 -1.05
C GLY A 154 -4.03 5.67 -0.85
N GLY A 155 -2.88 5.01 -0.80
CA GLY A 155 -2.76 3.60 -0.44
C GLY A 155 -2.62 3.32 1.07
N VAL A 156 -2.26 4.33 1.87
CA VAL A 156 -2.02 4.20 3.32
C VAL A 156 -3.34 4.05 4.09
N ASP A 157 -3.51 2.92 4.79
CA ASP A 157 -4.55 2.73 5.81
C ASP A 157 -4.07 3.26 7.19
N LEU A 158 -4.99 3.70 8.06
CA LEU A 158 -4.68 4.04 9.46
C LEU A 158 -4.57 2.80 10.39
N CYS A 159 -3.71 1.84 10.04
CA CYS A 159 -3.49 0.62 10.84
C CYS A 159 -2.02 0.16 10.91
N PHE A 160 -1.77 -0.87 11.73
CA PHE A 160 -0.43 -1.39 11.99
C PHE A 160 0.32 -1.86 10.74
N GLY A 161 1.65 -1.72 10.80
CA GLY A 161 2.60 -2.11 9.76
C GLY A 161 2.72 -1.13 8.59
N ARG A 162 1.87 -0.09 8.51
CA ARG A 162 1.93 0.94 7.47
C ARG A 162 2.99 1.99 7.73
N TRP A 163 3.24 2.35 9.00
CA TRP A 163 4.19 3.41 9.33
C TRP A 163 5.59 3.03 8.86
N ASP A 164 6.22 3.89 8.06
CA ASP A 164 7.60 3.75 7.62
C ASP A 164 8.15 5.12 7.21
N GLU A 165 9.46 5.17 7.03
CA GLU A 165 10.26 6.34 6.69
C GLU A 165 11.18 6.03 5.49
N PRO A 166 11.69 7.04 4.75
CA PRO A 166 12.37 6.85 3.45
C PRO A 166 13.69 6.05 3.48
N CYS A 167 14.21 5.67 4.66
CA CYS A 167 15.38 4.80 4.79
C CYS A 167 15.01 3.31 4.95
N HIS A 168 13.72 3.01 5.15
CA HIS A 168 13.12 1.67 5.17
C HIS A 168 13.83 0.67 6.09
N THR A 169 14.07 1.09 7.33
CA THR A 169 14.86 0.33 8.31
C THR A 169 14.25 -1.06 8.61
N LEU A 170 15.07 -2.11 8.49
CA LEU A 170 14.68 -3.51 8.70
C LEU A 170 14.59 -3.96 10.17
N THR A 171 15.15 -3.17 11.10
CA THR A 171 15.50 -3.63 12.46
C THR A 171 15.18 -2.59 13.52
N ASP A 172 14.44 -2.98 14.55
CA ASP A 172 14.06 -2.12 15.68
C ASP A 172 14.23 -2.87 17.00
N ASP A 173 15.43 -3.46 17.19
CA ASP A 173 15.82 -4.30 18.35
C ASP A 173 16.17 -3.49 19.62
N LYS A 174 15.50 -2.34 19.81
CA LYS A 174 15.68 -1.35 20.88
C LYS A 174 14.66 -1.54 22.02
N LEU A 175 14.85 -0.82 23.14
CA LEU A 175 13.88 -0.72 24.24
C LEU A 175 12.69 0.19 23.86
N THR A 176 11.54 0.06 24.52
CA THR A 176 10.33 0.76 24.08
C THR A 176 10.38 2.27 24.31
N GLY A 177 11.12 2.72 25.33
CA GLY A 177 11.10 4.09 25.84
C GLY A 177 9.90 4.40 26.74
N PHE A 178 9.06 3.40 27.04
CA PHE A 178 7.99 3.47 28.04
C PHE A 178 8.49 3.08 29.44
N GLU A 179 9.68 2.49 29.53
CA GLU A 179 10.34 2.16 30.79
C GLU A 179 10.72 3.44 31.56
N ALA A 180 10.55 3.45 32.88
CA ALA A 180 10.99 4.56 33.71
C ALA A 180 12.52 4.61 33.80
N ASP A 181 13.09 5.82 33.77
CA ASP A 181 14.52 6.05 33.92
C ASP A 181 15.01 5.57 35.30
N GLY A 182 16.11 4.80 35.34
CA GLY A 182 16.57 4.12 36.55
C GLY A 182 17.09 5.07 37.65
N GLU A 183 16.79 4.78 38.92
CA GLU A 183 17.22 5.61 40.05
C GLU A 183 18.75 5.78 40.10
N GLY A 184 19.22 6.97 39.72
CA GLY A 184 20.64 7.33 39.74
C GLY A 184 21.38 7.15 38.41
N GLU A 185 20.73 6.65 37.35
CA GLU A 185 21.27 6.67 35.99
C GLU A 185 20.88 7.96 35.25
N PRO A 186 21.67 8.43 34.25
CA PRO A 186 21.26 9.54 33.40
C PRO A 186 20.05 9.13 32.55
N PRO A 187 19.07 10.02 32.33
CA PRO A 187 17.86 9.67 31.59
C PRO A 187 18.18 9.28 30.14
N MET A 188 17.53 8.22 29.66
CA MET A 188 17.76 7.68 28.32
C MET A 188 17.21 8.64 27.25
N PRO A 189 17.98 8.94 26.19
CA PRO A 189 17.44 9.68 25.03
C PRO A 189 16.25 8.92 24.44
N ARG A 190 15.12 9.59 24.25
CA ARG A 190 13.89 8.99 23.69
C ARG A 190 13.72 9.30 22.20
N ASP A 191 14.82 9.37 21.46
CA ASP A 191 14.83 9.60 20.01
C ASP A 191 14.82 8.29 19.18
N ALA A 192 14.70 8.41 17.86
CA ALA A 192 14.59 7.27 16.96
C ALA A 192 15.85 6.38 16.88
N GLU A 193 17.01 6.86 17.33
CA GLU A 193 18.23 6.06 17.40
C GLU A 193 18.26 5.17 18.65
N HIS A 194 17.64 5.62 19.75
CA HIS A 194 17.75 4.97 21.06
C HIS A 194 16.54 4.11 21.46
N VAL A 195 15.30 4.51 21.12
CA VAL A 195 14.06 3.77 21.49
C VAL A 195 13.34 3.18 20.27
N GLN A 196 12.38 2.28 20.50
CA GLN A 196 11.58 1.66 19.44
C GLN A 196 10.80 2.70 18.62
N VAL A 197 10.85 2.53 17.30
CA VAL A 197 10.04 3.28 16.36
C VAL A 197 8.72 2.55 16.08
N TRP A 198 8.71 1.21 16.08
CA TRP A 198 7.53 0.36 15.83
C TRP A 198 7.20 -0.49 17.08
N PRO A 199 6.38 -0.02 18.03
CA PRO A 199 6.06 -0.79 19.24
C PRO A 199 5.12 -1.96 18.96
N GLY A 200 5.37 -3.11 19.60
CA GLY A 200 4.49 -4.28 19.62
C GLY A 200 4.05 -4.77 18.23
N LYS A 201 2.73 -4.83 17.99
CA LYS A 201 2.13 -5.32 16.73
C LYS A 201 2.56 -4.52 15.50
N ASP A 202 2.99 -3.26 15.66
CA ASP A 202 3.39 -2.42 14.52
C ASP A 202 4.70 -2.87 13.86
N TYR A 203 5.53 -3.65 14.57
CA TYR A 203 6.68 -4.34 13.99
C TYR A 203 6.21 -5.62 13.28
N SER A 204 5.86 -5.49 11.99
CA SER A 204 5.23 -6.56 11.20
C SER A 204 6.09 -7.13 10.07
N ASN A 205 6.00 -8.43 9.82
CA ASN A 205 6.40 -9.07 8.55
C ASN A 205 5.33 -10.11 8.13
N PRO A 206 4.26 -9.69 7.42
CA PRO A 206 3.14 -10.54 6.98
C PRO A 206 3.54 -11.82 6.23
N ARG A 207 4.72 -11.85 5.59
CA ARG A 207 5.24 -13.04 4.91
C ARG A 207 5.77 -14.12 5.86
N VAL A 208 6.18 -13.72 7.07
CA VAL A 208 6.59 -14.64 8.14
C VAL A 208 5.36 -15.07 8.94
N GLN A 209 4.53 -14.11 9.38
CA GLN A 209 3.30 -14.38 10.12
C GLN A 209 2.29 -13.25 9.93
N ASP A 210 1.02 -13.58 9.70
CA ASP A 210 -0.05 -12.58 9.67
C ASP A 210 -0.45 -12.15 11.11
N PHE A 211 -1.18 -11.04 11.22
CA PHE A 211 -1.58 -10.45 12.49
C PHE A 211 -2.47 -11.37 13.33
N TYR A 212 -2.36 -11.30 14.66
CA TYR A 212 -3.18 -12.04 15.61
C TYR A 212 -3.24 -11.32 16.97
N ALA A 213 -4.32 -11.58 17.73
CA ALA A 213 -4.57 -10.96 19.04
C ALA A 213 -4.41 -9.43 19.00
N LEU A 214 -5.19 -8.78 18.13
CA LEU A 214 -5.20 -7.31 17.98
C LEU A 214 -5.75 -6.59 19.22
N ASP A 215 -6.42 -7.31 20.13
CA ASP A 215 -6.81 -6.83 21.46
C ASP A 215 -5.61 -6.61 22.42
N ARG A 216 -4.37 -6.74 21.91
CA ARG A 216 -3.11 -6.63 22.66
C ARG A 216 -2.03 -5.92 21.82
N PRO A 217 -2.18 -4.61 21.54
CA PRO A 217 -1.33 -3.88 20.59
C PRO A 217 0.17 -3.85 20.95
N TYR A 218 0.51 -4.01 22.23
CA TYR A 218 1.89 -4.03 22.71
C TYR A 218 2.52 -5.45 22.79
N GLU A 219 1.77 -6.54 22.51
CA GLU A 219 2.36 -7.88 22.44
C GLU A 219 3.14 -8.08 21.13
N GLU A 220 4.44 -8.34 21.25
CA GLU A 220 5.34 -8.67 20.14
C GLU A 220 4.84 -9.89 19.34
N MET A 221 4.97 -9.82 18.01
CA MET A 221 4.67 -10.95 17.11
C MET A 221 5.90 -11.81 16.79
N TYR A 222 7.11 -11.29 17.01
CA TYR A 222 8.37 -11.96 16.66
C TYR A 222 9.47 -11.68 17.68
N ASP A 223 10.52 -12.50 17.63
CA ASP A 223 11.81 -12.13 18.20
C ASP A 223 12.53 -11.14 17.27
N ARG A 224 12.53 -9.85 17.66
CA ARG A 224 13.19 -8.74 16.94
C ARG A 224 14.69 -8.94 16.73
N THR A 225 15.35 -9.80 17.50
CA THR A 225 16.78 -10.12 17.29
C THR A 225 17.00 -11.15 16.18
N LYS A 226 15.92 -11.72 15.62
CA LYS A 226 15.96 -12.77 14.59
C LYS A 226 15.16 -12.45 13.32
N VAL A 227 13.99 -11.82 13.45
CA VAL A 227 13.08 -11.55 12.33
C VAL A 227 13.09 -10.06 11.97
N PRO A 228 13.51 -9.66 10.76
CA PRO A 228 13.38 -8.27 10.31
C PRO A 228 11.91 -7.94 10.02
N ARG A 229 11.50 -6.69 10.26
CA ARG A 229 10.24 -6.18 9.70
C ARG A 229 10.32 -6.16 8.17
N MET A 230 9.17 -6.23 7.51
CA MET A 230 9.08 -5.95 6.07
C MET A 230 8.78 -4.46 5.91
N PRO A 231 9.66 -3.66 5.26
CA PRO A 231 9.38 -2.26 5.00
C PRO A 231 8.14 -2.06 4.13
N TRP A 232 7.53 -0.89 4.25
CA TRP A 232 6.27 -0.52 3.63
C TRP A 232 6.46 0.83 2.91
N HIS A 233 6.36 0.82 1.59
CA HIS A 233 6.46 2.02 0.77
C HIS A 233 5.12 2.30 0.09
N ASP A 234 4.63 3.53 0.24
CA ASP A 234 3.27 3.88 -0.11
C ASP A 234 3.15 5.37 -0.48
N ILE A 235 2.09 5.70 -1.20
CA ILE A 235 1.85 7.06 -1.71
C ILE A 235 0.42 7.49 -1.38
N ALA A 236 0.31 8.68 -0.81
CA ALA A 236 -0.92 9.38 -0.58
C ALA A 236 -0.83 10.84 -1.06
N MET A 237 -1.93 11.57 -0.95
CA MET A 237 -1.93 13.02 -1.16
C MET A 237 -2.93 13.72 -0.25
N GLN A 238 -2.63 14.98 0.05
CA GLN A 238 -3.48 15.95 0.71
C GLN A 238 -4.04 16.92 -0.34
N MET A 239 -5.31 17.29 -0.22
CA MET A 239 -5.97 18.28 -1.08
C MET A 239 -6.90 19.17 -0.25
N VAL A 240 -7.03 20.43 -0.65
CA VAL A 240 -7.77 21.46 0.09
C VAL A 240 -8.84 22.10 -0.81
N GLY A 241 -9.89 22.64 -0.20
CA GLY A 241 -10.99 23.31 -0.89
C GLY A 241 -11.93 22.32 -1.60
N GLN A 242 -12.34 22.65 -2.83
CA GLN A 242 -13.49 21.98 -3.46
C GLN A 242 -13.35 20.45 -3.66
N PRO A 243 -12.19 19.87 -4.04
CA PRO A 243 -12.05 18.41 -4.12
C PRO A 243 -12.25 17.68 -2.79
N ALA A 244 -11.93 18.30 -1.64
CA ALA A 244 -12.21 17.71 -0.33
C ALA A 244 -13.72 17.51 -0.11
N ARG A 245 -14.55 18.43 -0.64
CA ARG A 245 -16.01 18.28 -0.65
C ARG A 245 -16.51 17.22 -1.62
N ASP A 246 -15.76 16.92 -2.68
CA ASP A 246 -16.07 15.85 -3.62
C ASP A 246 -15.77 14.46 -3.01
N VAL A 247 -14.68 14.35 -2.24
CA VAL A 247 -14.40 13.18 -1.38
C VAL A 247 -15.45 13.06 -0.26
N ALA A 248 -15.83 14.17 0.38
CA ALA A 248 -16.91 14.17 1.38
C ALA A 248 -18.25 13.67 0.80
N ARG A 249 -18.60 14.03 -0.44
CA ARG A 249 -19.80 13.52 -1.14
C ARG A 249 -19.75 12.02 -1.33
N HIS A 250 -18.60 11.43 -1.66
CA HIS A 250 -18.43 9.98 -1.73
C HIS A 250 -18.72 9.32 -0.37
N PHE A 251 -18.08 9.83 0.70
CA PHE A 251 -18.28 9.31 2.05
C PHE A 251 -19.75 9.40 2.50
N VAL A 252 -20.38 10.56 2.36
CA VAL A 252 -21.78 10.79 2.74
C VAL A 252 -22.76 9.93 1.94
N GLN A 253 -22.52 9.73 0.63
CA GLN A 253 -23.33 8.84 -0.20
C GLN A 253 -23.30 7.40 0.34
N ARG A 254 -22.11 6.91 0.73
CA ARG A 254 -21.93 5.57 1.32
C ARG A 254 -22.50 5.45 2.72
N TRP A 255 -22.21 6.40 3.59
CA TRP A 255 -22.70 6.46 4.97
C TRP A 255 -24.23 6.29 5.02
N ASN A 256 -24.93 7.08 4.20
CA ASN A 256 -26.38 7.06 4.08
C ASN A 256 -26.91 5.78 3.41
N TYR A 257 -26.15 5.15 2.51
CA TYR A 257 -26.50 3.85 1.94
C TYR A 257 -26.43 2.72 3.00
N ILE A 258 -25.35 2.64 3.76
CA ILE A 258 -25.18 1.62 4.82
C ILE A 258 -26.27 1.81 5.90
N LEU A 259 -26.50 3.06 6.33
CA LEU A 259 -27.49 3.41 7.35
C LEU A 259 -28.95 3.08 6.94
N ARG A 260 -29.27 3.06 5.64
CA ARG A 260 -30.59 2.60 5.15
C ARG A 260 -30.76 1.07 5.23
N ASN A 261 -29.67 0.31 5.25
CA ASN A 261 -29.67 -1.15 5.21
C ASN A 261 -29.58 -1.82 6.61
N ARG A 262 -29.35 -1.02 7.66
CA ARG A 262 -29.22 -1.46 9.06
C ARG A 262 -29.86 -0.47 10.02
N ILE A 263 -30.58 -0.97 11.00
CA ILE A 263 -30.78 -0.24 12.26
C ILE A 263 -29.41 -0.25 13.00
N PRO A 264 -28.85 0.92 13.35
CA PRO A 264 -27.57 1.01 14.06
C PRO A 264 -27.72 0.69 15.55
N SER A 265 -26.61 0.33 16.22
CA SER A 265 -26.61 0.02 17.66
C SER A 265 -26.67 1.24 18.59
N ARG A 266 -26.47 2.45 18.05
CA ARG A 266 -26.67 3.75 18.72
C ARG A 266 -27.35 4.71 17.73
N PRO A 267 -28.08 5.75 18.15
CA PRO A 267 -28.67 6.74 17.25
C PRO A 267 -27.60 7.34 16.32
N THR A 268 -27.69 7.04 15.03
CA THR A 268 -26.66 7.39 14.03
C THR A 268 -27.27 8.35 13.02
N PRO A 269 -26.71 9.56 12.82
CA PRO A 269 -27.34 10.57 11.96
C PRO A 269 -27.21 10.26 10.48
N VAL A 270 -28.21 10.68 9.70
CA VAL A 270 -28.10 10.84 8.25
C VAL A 270 -27.22 12.05 7.98
N LEU A 271 -26.19 11.89 7.16
CA LEU A 271 -25.28 12.98 6.81
C LEU A 271 -25.80 13.74 5.57
N ILE A 272 -25.54 15.05 5.53
CA ILE A 272 -25.83 15.91 4.38
C ILE A 272 -24.47 16.28 3.76
N PRO A 273 -24.28 16.18 2.43
CA PRO A 273 -23.02 16.58 1.82
C PRO A 273 -22.84 18.10 1.98
N PRO A 274 -21.62 18.61 2.24
CA PRO A 274 -21.39 20.04 2.34
C PRO A 274 -21.79 20.76 1.04
N PRO A 275 -22.14 22.07 1.08
CA PRO A 275 -22.42 22.85 -0.13
C PRO A 275 -21.19 22.88 -1.07
N GLU A 276 -21.30 23.47 -2.26
CA GLU A 276 -20.09 23.83 -3.01
C GLU A 276 -19.49 25.12 -2.42
N TYR A 277 -18.19 25.34 -2.59
CA TYR A 277 -17.62 26.68 -2.38
C TYR A 277 -17.84 27.52 -3.64
N ASP A 278 -18.12 28.81 -3.46
CA ASP A 278 -17.96 29.79 -4.54
C ASP A 278 -16.48 30.17 -4.70
N GLN A 279 -16.09 30.62 -5.90
CA GLN A 279 -14.68 30.91 -6.21
C GLN A 279 -14.08 32.00 -5.31
N SER A 280 -14.88 33.01 -4.95
CA SER A 280 -14.48 34.05 -3.99
C SER A 280 -14.26 33.49 -2.58
N GLU A 281 -15.06 32.52 -2.12
CA GLU A 281 -14.84 31.90 -0.81
C GLU A 281 -13.50 31.13 -0.76
N LEU A 282 -13.08 30.51 -1.86
CA LEU A 282 -11.78 29.84 -1.95
C LEU A 282 -10.61 30.85 -1.91
N GLU A 283 -10.80 32.02 -2.51
CA GLU A 283 -9.82 33.12 -2.54
C GLU A 283 -9.73 33.82 -1.18
N ASP A 284 -10.86 34.19 -0.57
CA ASP A 284 -10.97 34.81 0.76
C ASP A 284 -10.40 33.90 1.87
N LEU A 285 -10.55 32.58 1.73
CA LEU A 285 -10.01 31.59 2.67
C LEU A 285 -8.57 31.15 2.34
N GLY A 286 -7.95 31.72 1.30
CA GLY A 286 -6.57 31.39 0.89
C GLY A 286 -6.37 29.93 0.46
N MET A 287 -7.44 29.23 0.06
CA MET A 287 -7.43 27.79 -0.26
C MET A 287 -7.12 27.49 -1.74
N THR A 288 -6.63 28.47 -2.49
CA THR A 288 -6.23 28.34 -3.90
C THR A 288 -4.81 27.81 -4.08
N GLY A 289 -4.58 27.05 -5.15
CA GLY A 289 -3.25 26.60 -5.60
C GLY A 289 -3.19 26.44 -7.12
N THR A 290 -2.20 25.71 -7.63
CA THR A 290 -1.93 25.58 -9.08
C THR A 290 -2.48 24.30 -9.70
N CYS A 291 -2.92 23.31 -8.90
CA CYS A 291 -3.35 22.02 -9.42
C CYS A 291 -4.76 22.07 -10.02
N GLN A 292 -4.95 21.31 -11.10
CA GLN A 292 -6.26 20.83 -11.53
C GLN A 292 -6.44 19.40 -11.03
N ILE A 293 -7.55 19.13 -10.34
CA ILE A 293 -7.82 17.83 -9.70
C ILE A 293 -9.21 17.32 -10.08
N GLN A 294 -9.32 16.02 -10.29
CA GLN A 294 -10.62 15.34 -10.41
C GLN A 294 -10.62 14.06 -9.57
N ILE A 295 -11.63 13.89 -8.72
CA ILE A 295 -11.83 12.64 -7.96
C ILE A 295 -12.40 11.56 -8.89
N LEU A 296 -11.93 10.34 -8.70
CA LEU A 296 -12.28 9.12 -9.44
C LEU A 296 -12.64 8.02 -8.44
N ARG A 297 -13.44 7.04 -8.86
CA ARG A 297 -13.79 5.89 -8.03
C ARG A 297 -14.11 4.63 -8.81
N SER A 298 -13.94 3.50 -8.14
CA SER A 298 -14.53 2.22 -8.48
C SER A 298 -15.69 1.97 -7.52
N CYS A 299 -16.93 1.82 -8.02
CA CYS A 299 -18.08 1.50 -7.17
C CYS A 299 -19.28 0.94 -7.97
N SER A 300 -20.20 0.32 -7.25
CA SER A 300 -21.34 -0.42 -7.80
C SER A 300 -22.56 -0.37 -6.86
N PRO A 301 -23.70 -1.01 -7.22
CA PRO A 301 -24.89 -1.01 -6.38
C PRO A 301 -24.70 -1.67 -5.01
N TRP A 302 -23.80 -2.66 -4.88
CA TRP A 302 -23.53 -3.31 -3.58
C TRP A 302 -22.77 -2.39 -2.62
N SER A 303 -21.87 -1.55 -3.14
CA SER A 303 -20.96 -0.75 -2.33
C SER A 303 -21.48 0.65 -2.01
N ILE A 304 -22.30 1.25 -2.89
CA ILE A 304 -22.77 2.63 -2.71
C ILE A 304 -24.23 2.88 -3.14
N GLY A 305 -24.99 1.83 -3.45
CA GLY A 305 -26.42 1.92 -3.74
C GLY A 305 -26.77 2.64 -5.05
N TYR A 306 -25.92 2.54 -6.07
CA TYR A 306 -26.20 3.14 -7.39
C TYR A 306 -27.49 2.58 -8.01
N ALA A 307 -28.40 3.49 -8.40
CA ALA A 307 -29.64 3.14 -9.09
C ALA A 307 -29.36 2.51 -10.47
N ASN A 308 -30.36 1.78 -10.99
CA ASN A 308 -30.38 1.16 -12.32
C ASN A 308 -29.15 0.27 -12.62
N ASN A 309 -28.64 -0.41 -11.59
CA ASN A 309 -27.48 -1.30 -11.66
C ASN A 309 -26.18 -0.62 -12.19
N LYS A 310 -26.05 0.72 -12.08
CA LYS A 310 -24.89 1.43 -12.62
C LYS A 310 -23.60 1.05 -11.87
N VAL A 311 -22.58 0.68 -12.65
CA VAL A 311 -21.18 0.56 -12.20
C VAL A 311 -20.41 1.82 -12.62
N GLU A 312 -19.50 2.28 -11.77
CA GLU A 312 -18.52 3.32 -12.09
C GLU A 312 -17.11 2.72 -11.97
N HIS A 313 -16.31 2.88 -13.03
CA HIS A 313 -14.91 2.47 -13.13
C HIS A 313 -14.07 3.64 -13.65
N SER A 314 -14.29 4.84 -13.08
CA SER A 314 -13.69 6.09 -13.57
C SER A 314 -12.17 6.12 -13.38
N ILE A 315 -11.63 5.32 -12.45
CA ILE A 315 -10.19 5.07 -12.26
C ILE A 315 -9.58 4.37 -13.49
N MET A 316 -10.10 3.19 -13.88
CA MET A 316 -9.59 2.46 -15.05
C MET A 316 -9.69 3.29 -16.33
N ASN A 317 -10.77 4.06 -16.49
CA ASN A 317 -10.93 4.98 -17.63
C ASN A 317 -9.85 6.07 -17.68
N ALA A 318 -9.41 6.59 -16.54
CA ALA A 318 -8.33 7.58 -16.46
C ALA A 318 -6.97 6.94 -16.76
N TYR A 319 -6.64 5.81 -16.12
CA TYR A 319 -5.41 5.04 -16.39
C TYR A 319 -5.26 4.74 -17.89
N CYS A 320 -6.26 4.09 -18.47
CA CYS A 320 -6.30 3.69 -19.88
C CYS A 320 -6.28 4.87 -20.87
N HIS A 321 -6.69 6.07 -20.46
CA HIS A 321 -6.64 7.27 -21.30
C HIS A 321 -5.27 7.95 -21.24
N LEU A 322 -4.71 8.14 -20.04
CA LEU A 322 -3.38 8.76 -19.88
C LEU A 322 -2.29 7.90 -20.54
N ILE A 323 -2.32 6.58 -20.37
CA ILE A 323 -1.34 5.68 -21.01
C ILE A 323 -1.41 5.78 -22.54
N ARG A 324 -2.61 5.68 -23.13
CA ARG A 324 -2.80 5.78 -24.60
C ARG A 324 -2.35 7.13 -25.16
N ASN A 325 -2.62 8.22 -24.43
CA ASN A 325 -2.31 9.57 -24.87
C ASN A 325 -0.92 10.06 -24.45
N SER A 326 -0.14 9.23 -23.72
CA SER A 326 1.22 9.59 -23.30
C SER A 326 2.13 9.89 -24.51
N GLU A 327 3.00 10.86 -24.33
CA GLU A 327 3.95 11.32 -25.34
C GLU A 327 5.29 10.58 -25.16
N HIS A 328 5.82 10.51 -23.94
CA HIS A 328 7.22 10.20 -23.64
C HIS A 328 7.43 9.15 -22.55
N PHE A 329 6.81 9.29 -21.37
CA PHE A 329 7.18 8.50 -20.21
C PHE A 329 5.98 8.12 -19.33
N VAL A 330 5.90 6.84 -18.96
CA VAL A 330 4.92 6.33 -17.99
C VAL A 330 5.67 5.69 -16.82
N TYR A 331 5.46 6.22 -15.62
CA TYR A 331 6.01 5.68 -14.37
C TYR A 331 4.86 5.13 -13.53
N ILE A 332 4.92 3.87 -13.11
CA ILE A 332 3.87 3.22 -12.31
C ILE A 332 4.51 2.58 -11.08
N GLU A 333 3.91 2.79 -9.92
CA GLU A 333 4.18 2.00 -8.72
C GLU A 333 2.89 1.34 -8.27
N ASN A 334 2.88 0.00 -8.17
CA ASN A 334 1.66 -0.71 -7.80
C ASN A 334 1.91 -2.01 -7.02
N GLN A 335 1.10 -2.24 -5.98
CA GLN A 335 1.09 -3.48 -5.20
C GLN A 335 0.86 -4.76 -6.03
N PHE A 336 0.07 -4.66 -7.11
CA PHE A 336 -0.22 -5.78 -8.00
C PHE A 336 -0.13 -5.36 -9.46
N TYR A 337 0.13 -6.33 -10.34
CA TYR A 337 0.02 -6.12 -11.78
C TYR A 337 -0.62 -7.35 -12.44
N VAL A 338 -1.94 -7.30 -12.60
CA VAL A 338 -2.76 -8.35 -13.20
C VAL A 338 -3.70 -7.72 -14.23
N SER A 339 -3.46 -7.92 -15.53
CA SER A 339 -4.12 -7.16 -16.60
C SER A 339 -4.20 -7.92 -17.93
N SER A 340 -5.23 -7.63 -18.73
CA SER A 340 -5.48 -8.07 -20.13
C SER A 340 -4.65 -9.26 -20.65
N CYS A 341 -4.93 -10.46 -20.13
CA CYS A 341 -4.30 -11.72 -20.54
C CYS A 341 -5.30 -12.90 -20.40
N THR A 342 -4.83 -14.15 -20.51
CA THR A 342 -5.65 -15.35 -20.29
C THR A 342 -4.96 -16.31 -19.33
N VAL A 343 -5.65 -16.72 -18.28
CA VAL A 343 -5.14 -17.62 -17.22
C VAL A 343 -6.04 -18.86 -17.15
N GLU A 344 -5.50 -20.03 -17.44
CA GLU A 344 -6.23 -21.32 -17.47
C GLU A 344 -7.56 -21.32 -18.27
N GLY A 345 -7.65 -20.46 -19.30
CA GLY A 345 -8.84 -20.28 -20.14
C GLY A 345 -9.75 -19.11 -19.72
N THR A 346 -9.62 -18.61 -18.50
CA THR A 346 -10.33 -17.40 -18.04
C THR A 346 -9.66 -16.13 -18.60
N PRO A 347 -10.41 -15.23 -19.27
CA PRO A 347 -9.90 -13.96 -19.75
C PRO A 347 -9.87 -12.90 -18.63
N ILE A 348 -8.79 -12.14 -18.53
CA ILE A 348 -8.71 -10.99 -17.61
C ILE A 348 -9.15 -9.73 -18.37
N HIS A 349 -10.16 -9.01 -17.87
CA HIS A 349 -10.90 -8.01 -18.62
C HIS A 349 -10.40 -6.55 -18.51
N ASN A 350 -9.63 -6.21 -17.48
CA ASN A 350 -9.12 -4.86 -17.28
C ASN A 350 -8.02 -4.50 -18.29
N LYS A 351 -8.07 -3.25 -18.78
CA LYS A 351 -7.47 -2.84 -20.07
C LYS A 351 -6.17 -2.03 -19.94
N ILE A 352 -5.46 -2.15 -18.82
CA ILE A 352 -4.24 -1.39 -18.57
C ILE A 352 -3.06 -1.97 -19.37
N GLY A 353 -2.93 -3.30 -19.40
CA GLY A 353 -1.98 -3.98 -20.29
C GLY A 353 -2.28 -3.74 -21.77
N ASP A 354 -3.56 -3.72 -22.18
CA ASP A 354 -3.96 -3.33 -23.54
C ASP A 354 -3.47 -1.92 -23.89
N ALA A 355 -3.71 -0.94 -23.01
CA ALA A 355 -3.27 0.44 -23.22
C ALA A 355 -1.74 0.56 -23.35
N LEU A 356 -0.98 -0.19 -22.55
CA LEU A 356 0.49 -0.22 -22.61
C LEU A 356 1.00 -0.90 -23.88
N VAL A 357 0.41 -2.03 -24.30
CA VAL A 357 0.76 -2.72 -25.55
C VAL A 357 0.42 -1.85 -26.76
N GLU A 358 -0.77 -1.25 -26.81
CA GLU A 358 -1.17 -0.32 -27.88
C GLU A 358 -0.22 0.89 -27.95
N ARG A 359 0.20 1.44 -26.80
CA ARG A 359 1.10 2.60 -26.73
C ARG A 359 2.53 2.25 -27.15
N ALA A 360 3.08 1.12 -26.71
CA ALA A 360 4.40 0.63 -27.09
C ALA A 360 4.47 0.30 -28.59
N ILE A 361 3.41 -0.32 -29.13
CA ILE A 361 3.27 -0.56 -30.58
C ILE A 361 3.30 0.75 -31.35
N ARG A 362 2.53 1.78 -30.94
CA ARG A 362 2.57 3.11 -31.57
C ARG A 362 3.98 3.71 -31.53
N ALA A 363 4.67 3.60 -30.39
CA ALA A 363 6.02 4.12 -30.26
C ALA A 363 6.99 3.46 -31.25
N HIS A 364 6.91 2.14 -31.38
CA HIS A 364 7.73 1.38 -32.33
C HIS A 364 7.40 1.71 -33.79
N GLU A 365 6.12 1.75 -34.15
CA GLU A 365 5.65 2.04 -35.52
C GLU A 365 5.98 3.47 -35.97
N ASN A 366 6.06 4.43 -35.03
CA ASN A 366 6.41 5.83 -35.29
C ASN A 366 7.90 6.18 -35.07
N GLY A 367 8.70 5.28 -34.45
CA GLY A 367 10.08 5.57 -34.03
C GLY A 367 10.18 6.56 -32.84
N GLU A 368 9.16 6.64 -32.00
CA GLU A 368 9.12 7.53 -30.83
C GLU A 368 10.02 7.00 -29.69
N GLN A 369 10.77 7.89 -29.04
CA GLN A 369 11.41 7.59 -27.75
C GLN A 369 10.35 7.59 -26.65
N TRP A 370 9.84 6.40 -26.31
CA TRP A 370 8.87 6.20 -25.24
C TRP A 370 9.27 5.05 -24.32
N GLN A 371 9.08 5.21 -23.01
CA GLN A 371 9.35 4.16 -22.01
C GLN A 371 8.23 4.07 -20.97
N ALA A 372 7.93 2.85 -20.52
CA ALA A 372 7.18 2.56 -19.31
C ALA A 372 8.06 1.88 -18.26
N CYS A 373 8.18 2.50 -17.09
CA CYS A 373 8.90 2.00 -15.93
C CYS A 373 7.87 1.61 -14.86
N LEU A 374 7.81 0.32 -14.49
CA LEU A 374 6.86 -0.20 -13.51
C LEU A 374 7.60 -0.78 -12.30
N ILE A 375 7.27 -0.32 -11.09
CA ILE A 375 7.77 -0.88 -9.83
C ILE A 375 6.64 -1.67 -9.14
N ILE A 376 6.91 -2.94 -8.87
CA ILE A 376 5.98 -3.90 -8.26
C ILE A 376 6.69 -4.74 -7.19
N PRO A 377 6.01 -5.28 -6.17
CA PRO A 377 6.65 -6.18 -5.19
C PRO A 377 7.31 -7.40 -5.83
N LEU A 378 8.41 -7.87 -5.21
CA LEU A 378 9.06 -9.13 -5.59
C LEU A 378 8.13 -10.33 -5.36
N MET A 379 7.43 -10.35 -4.21
CA MET A 379 6.38 -11.33 -3.89
C MET A 379 5.19 -10.67 -3.19
N PRO A 380 3.95 -11.15 -3.42
CA PRO A 380 2.76 -10.79 -2.65
C PRO A 380 2.97 -10.90 -1.13
N GLY A 381 2.45 -9.94 -0.36
CA GLY A 381 2.64 -9.83 1.09
C GLY A 381 1.73 -10.73 1.92
N PHE A 382 1.61 -12.02 1.59
CA PHE A 382 0.83 -13.01 2.34
C PHE A 382 1.74 -13.97 3.10
N GLN A 383 1.22 -14.56 4.18
CA GLN A 383 1.88 -15.63 4.91
C GLN A 383 2.01 -16.90 4.03
N ASN A 384 3.00 -17.74 4.37
CA ASN A 384 3.43 -18.98 3.70
C ASN A 384 4.33 -18.77 2.48
N SER A 385 5.27 -19.70 2.28
CA SER A 385 6.15 -19.75 1.13
C SER A 385 5.53 -20.51 -0.05
N VAL A 386 6.04 -20.28 -1.26
CA VAL A 386 5.49 -20.86 -2.50
C VAL A 386 5.63 -22.39 -2.59
N ASP A 387 6.58 -22.97 -1.87
CA ASP A 387 6.85 -24.41 -1.72
C ASP A 387 6.04 -25.09 -0.60
N SER A 388 5.34 -24.32 0.23
CA SER A 388 4.35 -24.86 1.16
C SER A 388 3.04 -25.11 0.42
N GLN A 389 2.37 -26.25 0.67
CA GLN A 389 1.06 -26.52 0.07
C GLN A 389 0.04 -25.40 0.41
N ASP A 390 0.14 -24.80 1.61
CA ASP A 390 -0.72 -23.70 2.08
C ASP A 390 -0.43 -22.34 1.41
N GLY A 391 0.57 -22.26 0.52
CA GLY A 391 0.95 -21.07 -0.25
C GLY A 391 0.05 -20.74 -1.46
N THR A 392 -1.14 -21.33 -1.57
CA THR A 392 -2.05 -21.24 -2.73
C THR A 392 -2.29 -19.81 -3.21
N SER A 393 -2.60 -18.88 -2.30
CA SER A 393 -2.88 -17.48 -2.67
C SER A 393 -1.68 -16.80 -3.34
N VAL A 394 -0.46 -17.03 -2.83
CA VAL A 394 0.76 -16.46 -3.41
C VAL A 394 0.99 -17.02 -4.81
N ARG A 395 0.90 -18.35 -4.98
CA ARG A 395 1.09 -18.99 -6.29
C ARG A 395 0.08 -18.52 -7.33
N LEU A 396 -1.21 -18.45 -7.00
CA LEU A 396 -2.26 -18.02 -7.93
C LEU A 396 -2.08 -16.56 -8.37
N ILE A 397 -1.77 -15.65 -7.43
CA ILE A 397 -1.50 -14.24 -7.74
C ILE A 397 -0.27 -14.13 -8.66
N MET A 398 0.81 -14.85 -8.34
CA MET A 398 2.02 -14.82 -9.17
C MET A 398 1.79 -15.44 -10.56
N THR A 399 1.00 -16.51 -10.71
CA THR A 399 0.60 -17.03 -12.04
C THR A 399 -0.12 -15.95 -12.85
N CYS A 400 -1.09 -15.24 -12.25
CA CYS A 400 -1.82 -14.17 -12.93
C CYS A 400 -0.89 -12.99 -13.32
N GLN A 401 0.05 -12.63 -12.45
CA GLN A 401 1.01 -11.56 -12.67
C GLN A 401 2.03 -11.91 -13.76
N TYR A 402 2.66 -13.09 -13.68
CA TYR A 402 3.58 -13.56 -14.73
C TYR A 402 2.89 -13.68 -16.10
N ARG A 403 1.63 -14.14 -16.15
CA ARG A 403 0.88 -14.20 -17.42
C ARG A 403 0.35 -12.87 -17.93
N SER A 404 0.23 -11.87 -17.07
CA SER A 404 -0.02 -10.49 -17.50
C SER A 404 1.24 -9.89 -18.15
N ILE A 405 2.41 -10.16 -17.55
CA ILE A 405 3.68 -9.53 -17.93
C ILE A 405 4.39 -10.29 -19.05
N CYS A 406 4.89 -11.50 -18.78
CA CYS A 406 5.89 -12.17 -19.60
C CYS A 406 5.54 -13.58 -20.13
N ARG A 407 4.53 -14.27 -19.59
CA ARG A 407 4.28 -15.70 -19.87
C ARG A 407 3.04 -15.94 -20.72
N GLY A 408 3.22 -16.68 -21.81
CA GLY A 408 2.16 -17.00 -22.77
C GLY A 408 1.90 -15.90 -23.79
N GLU A 409 1.25 -16.28 -24.90
CA GLU A 409 1.06 -15.41 -26.08
C GLU A 409 0.16 -14.20 -25.82
N THR A 410 -0.73 -14.26 -24.82
CA THR A 410 -1.63 -13.15 -24.45
C THR A 410 -1.02 -12.17 -23.44
N SER A 411 0.18 -12.44 -22.91
CA SER A 411 0.94 -11.52 -22.06
C SER A 411 1.41 -10.29 -22.84
N ILE A 412 1.80 -9.22 -22.13
CA ILE A 412 2.38 -8.01 -22.74
C ILE A 412 3.59 -8.35 -23.59
N PHE A 413 4.53 -9.16 -23.05
CA PHE A 413 5.74 -9.53 -23.78
C PHE A 413 5.42 -10.47 -24.96
N GLY A 414 4.47 -11.39 -24.80
CA GLY A 414 4.00 -12.26 -25.89
C GLY A 414 3.42 -11.46 -27.06
N ARG A 415 2.55 -10.49 -26.76
CA ARG A 415 1.89 -9.62 -27.75
C ARG A 415 2.87 -8.69 -28.49
N LEU A 416 3.92 -8.21 -27.81
CA LEU A 416 4.97 -7.38 -28.43
C LEU A 416 5.94 -8.22 -29.26
N ARG A 417 6.44 -9.35 -28.74
CA ARG A 417 7.32 -10.26 -29.49
C ARG A 417 6.62 -10.89 -30.70
N ALA A 418 5.31 -11.09 -30.66
CA ALA A 418 4.50 -11.51 -31.81
C ALA A 418 4.49 -10.48 -32.97
N ARG A 419 4.87 -9.22 -32.74
CA ARG A 419 5.12 -8.19 -33.77
C ARG A 419 6.61 -8.00 -34.09
N GLY A 420 7.52 -8.76 -33.48
CA GLY A 420 8.96 -8.57 -33.59
C GLY A 420 9.53 -7.43 -32.74
N ILE A 421 8.73 -6.89 -31.80
CA ILE A 421 9.15 -5.84 -30.86
C ILE A 421 9.72 -6.51 -29.61
N GLU A 422 10.94 -6.16 -29.21
CA GLU A 422 11.46 -6.63 -27.94
C GLU A 422 10.85 -5.81 -26.78
N PRO A 423 10.19 -6.43 -25.78
CA PRO A 423 9.34 -5.70 -24.84
C PRO A 423 10.13 -4.76 -23.93
N GLU A 424 11.34 -5.18 -23.54
CA GLU A 424 12.19 -4.40 -22.64
C GLU A 424 12.66 -3.09 -23.26
N ASP A 425 12.67 -2.94 -24.59
CA ASP A 425 13.00 -1.67 -25.24
C ASP A 425 11.92 -0.60 -25.06
N TYR A 426 10.76 -0.93 -24.50
CA TYR A 426 9.65 0.00 -24.22
C TYR A 426 9.02 -0.15 -22.83
N ILE A 427 9.09 -1.32 -22.19
CA ILE A 427 8.40 -1.63 -20.93
C ILE A 427 9.32 -2.46 -20.03
N ARG A 428 9.71 -1.92 -18.87
CA ARG A 428 10.57 -2.62 -17.89
C ARG A 428 9.94 -2.67 -16.49
N PHE A 429 10.09 -3.81 -15.83
CA PHE A 429 9.61 -4.08 -14.47
C PHE A 429 10.76 -4.16 -13.46
N TYR A 430 10.56 -3.51 -12.32
CA TYR A 430 11.51 -3.42 -11.21
C TYR A 430 10.81 -3.72 -9.88
N SER A 431 11.61 -3.89 -8.84
CA SER A 431 11.15 -3.99 -7.45
C SER A 431 12.13 -3.26 -6.52
N LEU A 432 11.81 -3.26 -5.23
CA LEU A 432 12.65 -2.67 -4.19
C LEU A 432 13.05 -3.73 -3.15
N ARG A 433 14.29 -3.67 -2.67
CA ARG A 433 14.86 -4.57 -1.66
C ARG A 433 15.88 -3.82 -0.80
N GLN A 434 15.90 -4.13 0.50
CA GLN A 434 16.79 -3.51 1.48
C GLN A 434 17.61 -4.58 2.23
N TRP A 435 18.73 -4.18 2.84
CA TRP A 435 19.51 -5.00 3.76
C TRP A 435 19.77 -4.29 5.10
N GLY A 436 20.17 -5.04 6.12
CA GLY A 436 20.39 -4.51 7.46
C GLY A 436 21.16 -5.47 8.36
N LYS A 437 21.34 -5.07 9.64
CA LYS A 437 22.13 -5.82 10.63
C LYS A 437 21.33 -6.09 11.91
N ILE A 438 20.80 -7.30 12.05
CA ILE A 438 19.84 -7.66 13.10
C ILE A 438 20.49 -8.31 14.34
N GLY A 439 19.95 -7.98 15.52
CA GLY A 439 20.29 -8.59 16.80
C GLY A 439 21.67 -8.21 17.37
N PRO A 440 22.03 -8.68 18.58
CA PRO A 440 23.29 -8.33 19.24
C PRO A 440 24.56 -8.72 18.48
N ARG A 441 24.49 -9.74 17.61
CA ARG A 441 25.59 -10.15 16.72
C ARG A 441 25.64 -9.38 15.39
N LYS A 442 24.69 -8.46 15.19
CA LYS A 442 24.52 -7.59 14.01
C LYS A 442 24.66 -8.38 12.71
N CYS A 443 23.89 -9.45 12.61
CA CYS A 443 23.91 -10.40 11.51
C CYS A 443 23.29 -9.77 10.25
N LEU A 444 23.93 -9.95 9.11
CA LEU A 444 23.45 -9.47 7.82
C LEU A 444 22.14 -10.17 7.46
N THR A 445 21.12 -9.38 7.14
CA THR A 445 19.80 -9.84 6.69
C THR A 445 19.28 -8.95 5.56
N THR A 446 18.29 -9.43 4.80
CA THR A 446 17.60 -8.69 3.74
C THR A 446 16.12 -9.02 3.74
N GLU A 447 15.29 -8.05 3.39
CA GLU A 447 13.88 -8.27 3.08
C GLU A 447 13.49 -7.43 1.85
N GLN A 448 12.44 -7.84 1.14
CA GLN A 448 11.83 -6.96 0.12
C GLN A 448 11.30 -5.70 0.81
N LEU A 449 11.46 -4.55 0.15
CA LEU A 449 10.74 -3.33 0.51
C LEU A 449 9.38 -3.46 -0.19
N TYR A 450 8.28 -3.48 0.58
CA TYR A 450 6.97 -3.80 0.04
C TYR A 450 6.28 -2.56 -0.52
N ILE A 451 6.25 -2.49 -1.86
CA ILE A 451 5.52 -1.46 -2.59
C ILE A 451 4.02 -1.71 -2.40
N HIS A 452 3.41 -0.95 -1.49
CA HIS A 452 1.97 -0.87 -1.34
C HIS A 452 1.37 0.32 -2.12
N ALA A 453 2.19 1.26 -2.60
CA ALA A 453 1.76 2.39 -3.43
C ALA A 453 0.79 1.98 -4.57
N LYS A 454 -0.10 2.90 -4.95
CA LYS A 454 -0.93 2.81 -6.16
C LYS A 454 -0.87 4.14 -6.94
N CYS A 455 0.27 4.38 -7.56
CA CYS A 455 0.61 5.64 -8.23
C CYS A 455 0.89 5.44 -9.72
N MET A 456 0.55 6.44 -10.54
CA MET A 456 1.06 6.56 -11.90
C MET A 456 1.40 8.02 -12.22
N VAL A 457 2.59 8.28 -12.75
CA VAL A 457 3.00 9.57 -13.33
C VAL A 457 3.12 9.40 -14.85
N VAL A 458 2.63 10.37 -15.62
CA VAL A 458 2.69 10.38 -17.08
C VAL A 458 3.24 11.72 -17.58
N ASP A 459 4.30 11.64 -18.39
CA ASP A 459 5.01 12.73 -19.06
C ASP A 459 5.46 13.89 -18.13
N ASP A 460 5.63 13.62 -16.83
CA ASP A 460 5.75 14.64 -15.78
C ASP A 460 4.69 15.76 -15.88
N ARG A 461 3.49 15.44 -16.38
CA ARG A 461 2.36 16.37 -16.57
C ARG A 461 1.06 15.90 -15.89
N SER A 462 0.87 14.59 -15.76
CA SER A 462 -0.29 14.00 -15.08
C SER A 462 0.12 13.00 -14.00
N VAL A 463 -0.65 12.94 -12.92
CA VAL A 463 -0.52 11.94 -11.85
C VAL A 463 -1.87 11.30 -11.55
N ILE A 464 -1.90 10.01 -11.22
CA ILE A 464 -2.98 9.38 -10.47
C ILE A 464 -2.43 8.83 -9.15
N ILE A 465 -3.09 9.16 -8.03
CA ILE A 465 -2.83 8.60 -6.69
C ILE A 465 -4.16 8.09 -6.12
N GLY A 466 -4.18 6.92 -5.47
CA GLY A 466 -5.39 6.39 -4.85
C GLY A 466 -5.18 5.04 -4.16
N SER A 467 -6.27 4.31 -3.95
CA SER A 467 -6.27 2.97 -3.34
C SER A 467 -6.27 1.82 -4.37
N ALA A 468 -6.59 2.11 -5.64
CA ALA A 468 -6.86 1.11 -6.67
C ALA A 468 -5.61 0.42 -7.23
N ASN A 469 -5.53 -0.89 -7.03
CA ASN A 469 -4.47 -1.73 -7.58
C ASN A 469 -4.65 -2.00 -9.09
N ILE A 470 -3.59 -2.36 -9.81
CA ILE A 470 -3.71 -2.85 -11.20
C ILE A 470 -4.11 -4.33 -11.14
N ASN A 471 -5.40 -4.55 -10.90
CA ASN A 471 -6.08 -5.83 -10.98
C ASN A 471 -7.58 -5.60 -11.27
N GLU A 472 -8.29 -6.66 -11.61
CA GLU A 472 -9.73 -6.64 -11.90
C GLU A 472 -10.57 -6.15 -10.71
N ARG A 473 -10.19 -6.60 -9.51
CA ARG A 473 -10.83 -6.31 -8.22
C ARG A 473 -10.98 -4.80 -7.98
N SER A 474 -9.93 -4.04 -8.25
CA SER A 474 -9.92 -2.59 -8.12
C SER A 474 -10.41 -1.85 -9.39
N MET A 475 -10.20 -2.40 -10.60
CA MET A 475 -10.39 -1.66 -11.85
C MET A 475 -11.77 -1.80 -12.51
N LEU A 476 -12.50 -2.91 -12.30
CA LEU A 476 -13.79 -3.11 -12.97
C LEU A 476 -14.97 -2.31 -12.37
N GLY A 477 -14.82 -1.78 -11.15
CA GLY A 477 -15.87 -1.03 -10.44
C GLY A 477 -16.98 -1.89 -9.83
N SER A 478 -17.28 -3.04 -10.43
CA SER A 478 -18.28 -4.02 -9.96
C SER A 478 -17.86 -4.71 -8.65
N ARG A 479 -16.56 -4.96 -8.50
CA ARG A 479 -15.91 -5.72 -7.42
C ARG A 479 -15.62 -4.82 -6.22
N ASP A 480 -14.37 -4.58 -5.83
CA ASP A 480 -14.04 -3.76 -4.66
C ASP A 480 -14.33 -2.28 -4.92
N SER A 481 -14.62 -1.53 -3.85
CA SER A 481 -14.74 -0.07 -3.95
C SER A 481 -13.41 0.62 -3.67
N GLU A 482 -13.10 1.61 -4.50
CA GLU A 482 -11.82 2.33 -4.52
C GLU A 482 -12.03 3.82 -4.77
N VAL A 483 -11.07 4.64 -4.34
CA VAL A 483 -11.00 6.08 -4.62
C VAL A 483 -9.62 6.44 -5.13
N ALA A 484 -9.55 7.35 -6.11
CA ALA A 484 -8.32 7.96 -6.57
C ALA A 484 -8.56 9.43 -6.93
N ALA A 485 -7.49 10.20 -7.09
CA ALA A 485 -7.50 11.52 -7.71
C ALA A 485 -6.56 11.51 -8.90
N VAL A 486 -6.99 12.14 -10.01
CA VAL A 486 -6.09 12.54 -11.10
C VAL A 486 -5.74 14.01 -10.95
N VAL A 487 -4.45 14.31 -11.03
CA VAL A 487 -3.85 15.64 -10.81
C VAL A 487 -3.05 16.03 -12.05
N THR A 488 -3.21 17.27 -12.50
CA THR A 488 -2.34 17.93 -13.48
C THR A 488 -2.00 19.32 -12.94
N ASP A 489 -0.79 19.83 -13.16
CA ASP A 489 -0.41 21.16 -12.69
C ASP A 489 -0.60 22.23 -13.78
N THR A 490 -1.04 23.43 -13.38
CA THR A 490 -1.03 24.62 -14.27
C THR A 490 0.29 25.39 -14.18
N LYS A 491 1.06 25.19 -13.10
CA LYS A 491 2.42 25.72 -12.99
C LYS A 491 3.41 24.78 -13.65
N LEU A 492 3.86 25.21 -14.82
CA LEU A 492 4.88 24.52 -15.59
C LEU A 492 6.29 24.96 -15.17
N LEU A 493 7.23 24.02 -15.26
CA LEU A 493 8.66 24.20 -15.03
C LEU A 493 9.44 23.78 -16.29
N PRO A 494 10.54 24.46 -16.65
CA PRO A 494 11.43 24.01 -17.71
C PRO A 494 12.24 22.78 -17.24
N SER A 495 12.19 21.70 -18.01
CA SER A 495 12.95 20.47 -17.82
C SER A 495 13.42 19.93 -19.19
N PHE A 496 13.86 18.68 -19.24
CA PHE A 496 14.22 17.95 -20.46
C PHE A 496 13.49 16.60 -20.52
N MET A 497 13.24 16.11 -21.72
CA MET A 497 12.59 14.82 -21.99
C MET A 497 13.18 14.20 -23.26
N GLY A 498 13.96 13.12 -23.12
CA GLY A 498 14.66 12.49 -24.25
C GLY A 498 15.80 13.33 -24.82
N GLY A 499 16.36 14.25 -24.02
CA GLY A 499 17.39 15.23 -24.40
C GLY A 499 16.85 16.59 -24.87
N GLU A 500 15.57 16.66 -25.26
CA GLU A 500 14.95 17.90 -25.76
C GLU A 500 14.30 18.73 -24.63
N PRO A 501 14.29 20.08 -24.71
CA PRO A 501 13.62 20.92 -23.71
C PRO A 501 12.11 20.66 -23.65
N TYR A 502 11.57 20.45 -22.45
CA TYR A 502 10.16 20.08 -22.23
C TYR A 502 9.58 20.76 -20.99
N GLU A 503 8.34 21.26 -21.08
CA GLU A 503 7.62 21.86 -19.97
C GLU A 503 6.85 20.81 -19.17
N VAL A 504 7.22 20.66 -17.89
CA VAL A 504 6.66 19.67 -16.93
C VAL A 504 5.82 20.36 -15.86
N GLY A 505 4.80 19.71 -15.32
CA GLY A 505 4.04 20.23 -14.17
C GLY A 505 4.81 20.08 -12.86
N GLU A 506 4.77 21.08 -11.98
CA GLU A 506 5.50 21.04 -10.70
C GLU A 506 5.11 19.84 -9.81
N PHE A 507 3.82 19.61 -9.56
CA PHE A 507 3.35 18.47 -8.75
C PHE A 507 3.79 17.09 -9.33
N PRO A 508 3.55 16.76 -10.61
CA PRO A 508 4.04 15.50 -11.19
C PRO A 508 5.57 15.33 -11.17
N HIS A 509 6.31 16.36 -11.60
CA HIS A 509 7.77 16.29 -11.74
C HIS A 509 8.46 16.13 -10.39
N THR A 510 8.02 16.89 -9.38
CA THR A 510 8.57 16.79 -8.01
C THR A 510 8.30 15.44 -7.38
N LEU A 511 7.12 14.84 -7.61
CA LEU A 511 6.79 13.50 -7.13
C LEU A 511 7.68 12.42 -7.78
N ARG A 512 7.81 12.40 -9.12
CA ARG A 512 8.66 11.41 -9.78
C ARG A 512 10.12 11.54 -9.35
N LYS A 513 10.65 12.77 -9.27
CA LYS A 513 12.02 13.00 -8.77
C LYS A 513 12.17 12.56 -7.31
N ARG A 514 11.18 12.79 -6.44
CA ARG A 514 11.18 12.32 -5.05
C ARG A 514 11.28 10.81 -4.94
N LEU A 515 10.51 10.06 -5.72
CA LEU A 515 10.52 8.60 -5.71
C LEU A 515 11.83 8.05 -6.28
N MET A 516 12.26 8.56 -7.45
CA MET A 516 13.52 8.12 -8.06
C MET A 516 14.77 8.49 -7.24
N ARG A 517 14.74 9.55 -6.42
CA ARG A 517 15.84 9.89 -5.49
C ARG A 517 15.98 8.83 -4.39
N GLU A 518 14.87 8.43 -3.76
CA GLU A 518 14.82 7.39 -2.72
C GLU A 518 15.21 6.02 -3.24
N HIS A 519 14.66 5.57 -4.37
CA HIS A 519 14.95 4.24 -4.94
C HIS A 519 16.42 4.06 -5.35
N LEU A 520 17.15 5.16 -5.58
CA LEU A 520 18.60 5.22 -5.82
C LEU A 520 19.44 5.44 -4.55
N GLY A 521 18.83 5.60 -3.38
CA GLY A 521 19.50 5.73 -2.09
C GLY A 521 20.06 7.12 -1.81
N LEU A 522 19.46 8.18 -2.35
CA LEU A 522 19.78 9.55 -1.98
C LEU A 522 19.00 9.96 -0.73
N ASP A 523 19.66 10.70 0.17
CA ASP A 523 19.05 11.29 1.35
C ASP A 523 18.05 12.40 0.96
N VAL A 524 16.78 12.01 0.83
CA VAL A 524 15.68 12.89 0.42
C VAL A 524 15.39 13.99 1.46
N ASP A 525 15.58 13.72 2.75
CA ASP A 525 15.27 14.69 3.80
C ASP A 525 16.36 15.77 3.87
N ALA A 526 17.64 15.39 3.81
CA ALA A 526 18.73 16.36 3.68
C ALA A 526 18.68 17.13 2.35
N ILE A 527 18.09 16.56 1.28
CA ILE A 527 17.78 17.33 0.06
C ILE A 527 16.67 18.36 0.34
N TYR A 528 15.54 18.00 0.95
CA TYR A 528 14.46 18.96 1.25
C TYR A 528 14.88 20.09 2.17
N GLN A 529 15.62 19.79 3.23
CA GLN A 529 16.12 20.81 4.15
C GLN A 529 17.00 21.84 3.42
N ARG A 530 17.85 21.37 2.49
CA ARG A 530 18.67 22.26 1.63
C ARG A 530 17.84 22.99 0.58
N GLU A 531 16.84 22.37 -0.03
CA GLU A 531 15.94 23.04 -0.99
C GLU A 531 15.08 24.11 -0.30
N GLN A 532 14.59 23.86 0.92
CA GLN A 532 13.79 24.78 1.71
C GLN A 532 14.63 25.95 2.24
N ALA A 533 15.79 25.70 2.86
CA ALA A 533 16.68 26.77 3.33
C ALA A 533 17.19 27.68 2.19
N LYS A 534 17.26 27.18 0.95
CA LYS A 534 17.51 27.99 -0.26
C LYS A 534 16.31 28.87 -0.62
N LYS A 535 15.08 28.35 -0.53
CA LYS A 535 13.84 29.12 -0.80
C LYS A 535 13.64 30.22 0.24
N GLU A 536 13.75 29.89 1.53
CA GLU A 536 13.64 30.84 2.64
C GLU A 536 14.67 31.97 2.53
N ARG A 537 15.92 31.66 2.17
CA ARG A 537 16.93 32.69 1.88
C ARG A 537 16.58 33.53 0.66
N ALA A 538 16.13 32.91 -0.44
CA ALA A 538 15.75 33.67 -1.65
C ALA A 538 14.51 34.57 -1.42
N GLU A 539 13.63 34.21 -0.49
CA GLU A 539 12.52 35.06 -0.04
C GLU A 539 12.99 36.19 0.86
N GLN A 540 13.92 35.92 1.80
CA GLN A 540 14.59 36.96 2.60
C GLN A 540 15.37 37.95 1.72
N ASP A 541 16.12 37.46 0.73
CA ASP A 541 16.87 38.28 -0.23
C ASP A 541 15.93 39.17 -1.07
N ARG A 542 14.79 38.64 -1.54
CA ARG A 542 13.74 39.41 -2.24
C ARG A 542 13.07 40.44 -1.35
N GLU A 543 12.83 40.13 -0.08
CA GLU A 543 12.23 41.06 0.87
C GLU A 543 13.20 42.22 1.16
N MET A 544 14.48 41.91 1.34
CA MET A 544 15.55 42.90 1.46
C MET A 544 15.70 43.74 0.19
N GLU A 545 15.63 43.14 -1.01
CA GLU A 545 15.60 43.89 -2.29
C GLU A 545 14.38 44.80 -2.42
N ARG A 546 13.22 44.42 -1.87
CA ARG A 546 12.03 45.28 -1.85
C ARG A 546 12.23 46.46 -0.91
N ILE A 547 12.68 46.22 0.33
CA ILE A 547 12.99 47.26 1.31
C ILE A 547 14.02 48.25 0.73
N TYR A 548 15.12 47.75 0.15
CA TYR A 548 16.14 48.59 -0.50
C TYR A 548 15.66 49.33 -1.76
N ARG A 549 14.52 48.96 -2.37
CA ARG A 549 13.87 49.74 -3.44
C ARG A 549 12.94 50.81 -2.89
N GLU A 550 12.13 50.46 -1.90
CA GLU A 550 11.20 51.39 -1.24
C GLU A 550 11.97 52.53 -0.54
N ASP A 551 13.12 52.23 0.08
CA ASP A 551 14.07 53.22 0.63
C ASP A 551 14.77 54.08 -0.45
N PHE A 552 14.73 53.71 -1.74
CA PHE A 552 15.45 54.40 -2.82
C PHE A 552 14.53 55.28 -3.68
N ASP A 553 13.32 54.82 -3.99
CA ASP A 553 12.32 55.63 -4.70
C ASP A 553 11.72 56.73 -3.80
N GLY A 554 11.81 56.59 -2.47
CA GLY A 554 11.34 57.58 -1.49
C GLY A 554 12.18 58.87 -1.35
N VAL A 555 13.23 59.07 -2.17
CA VAL A 555 14.23 60.15 -1.97
C VAL A 555 14.40 61.05 -3.21
N LEU A 556 13.40 61.11 -4.11
CA LEU A 556 13.45 61.90 -5.35
C LEU A 556 12.30 62.91 -5.57
N ASP A 557 11.53 63.27 -4.54
CA ASP A 557 10.68 64.47 -4.57
C ASP A 557 10.64 65.19 -3.20
N GLU A 558 10.21 66.46 -3.24
CA GLU A 558 10.12 67.46 -2.18
C GLU A 558 11.44 67.92 -1.51
N GLY A 559 11.64 69.24 -1.50
CA GLY A 559 12.93 69.86 -1.17
C GLY A 559 12.98 70.64 0.15
N PHE A 560 13.99 70.31 0.96
CA PHE A 560 14.84 71.29 1.66
C PHE A 560 14.14 72.38 2.51
N GLN A 561 13.62 72.02 3.69
CA GLN A 561 13.44 72.98 4.80
C GLN A 561 14.05 72.47 6.11
N THR A 562 14.55 73.40 6.93
CA THR A 562 15.45 73.14 8.07
C THR A 562 14.69 72.92 9.40
N PRO A 563 15.13 71.98 10.27
CA PRO A 563 14.49 71.72 11.55
C PRO A 563 14.85 72.77 12.64
N PRO A 564 13.89 73.28 13.42
CA PRO A 564 14.15 73.99 14.68
C PRO A 564 14.49 73.01 15.83
N GLN A 565 15.12 73.52 16.89
CA GLN A 565 15.77 72.72 17.94
C GLN A 565 14.87 72.37 19.14
N THR A 566 15.21 71.27 19.83
CA THR A 566 14.63 70.79 21.09
C THR A 566 14.93 71.69 22.31
N PRO A 567 14.07 71.67 23.34
CA PRO A 567 14.35 70.86 24.55
C PRO A 567 13.08 70.17 25.12
N GLY A 568 13.13 69.26 26.10
CA GLY A 568 14.26 68.68 26.87
C GLY A 568 13.73 67.59 27.84
N ALA A 569 14.61 66.77 28.43
CA ALA A 569 14.25 65.55 29.16
C ALA A 569 13.88 65.77 30.66
N ALA A 570 13.11 64.83 31.25
CA ALA A 570 13.50 64.09 32.47
C ALA A 570 12.46 63.04 32.97
N SER A 571 12.97 61.84 33.33
CA SER A 571 12.63 60.95 34.46
C SER A 571 11.22 60.92 35.11
N ALA A 572 10.64 59.72 35.31
CA ALA A 572 10.51 59.12 36.66
C ALA A 572 9.78 57.75 36.74
N LEU A 573 10.43 56.80 37.42
CA LEU A 573 9.89 55.79 38.37
C LEU A 573 8.95 54.65 37.92
N THR A 574 8.94 53.62 38.78
CA THR A 574 8.39 52.27 38.61
C THR A 574 7.19 52.02 39.55
N GLU A 575 6.47 50.92 39.30
CA GLU A 575 5.81 50.03 40.28
C GLU A 575 4.32 50.23 40.64
N ARG A 576 3.60 49.08 40.73
CA ARG A 576 2.29 48.79 41.37
C ARG A 576 1.03 49.39 40.71
N ASN A 577 -0.02 48.61 40.41
CA ASN A 577 -0.66 47.60 41.26
C ASN A 577 -1.46 46.53 40.46
N LEU A 578 -1.56 45.32 41.02
CA LEU A 578 -2.80 44.52 40.94
C LEU A 578 -3.77 45.06 42.00
N ALA A 579 -5.04 45.32 41.64
CA ALA A 579 -6.10 45.56 42.63
C ALA A 579 -7.52 45.36 42.06
N ASN A 580 -8.42 44.90 42.95
CA ASN A 580 -9.87 45.11 42.94
C ASN A 580 -10.72 44.51 41.81
N VAL A 581 -11.00 43.21 41.96
CA VAL A 581 -12.35 42.66 41.69
C VAL A 581 -13.31 43.06 42.82
N GLY A 582 -14.59 43.28 42.50
CA GLY A 582 -15.70 43.36 43.47
C GLY A 582 -16.53 44.65 43.40
N LEU A 583 -17.77 44.68 43.89
CA LEU A 583 -18.65 43.61 44.38
C LEU A 583 -20.09 44.16 44.48
N ALA A 584 -21.12 43.39 44.12
CA ALA A 584 -22.52 43.81 44.30
C ALA A 584 -23.48 42.60 44.46
N GLU A 585 -23.65 42.11 45.70
CA GLU A 585 -24.68 41.13 46.05
C GLU A 585 -25.98 41.81 46.52
N ARG A 586 -27.11 41.12 46.29
CA ARG A 586 -28.22 41.10 47.26
C ARG A 586 -29.08 39.86 47.06
N GLY A 587 -29.38 39.13 48.13
CA GLY A 587 -30.23 37.93 48.08
C GLY A 587 -30.99 37.68 49.39
N THR A 588 -31.79 36.61 49.39
CA THR A 588 -32.49 35.99 50.53
C THR A 588 -32.72 34.52 50.15
N GLU A 589 -31.98 33.57 50.71
CA GLU A 589 -32.28 32.83 51.96
C GLU A 589 -33.38 31.75 51.84
N GLY A 590 -33.03 30.52 52.21
CA GLY A 590 -33.93 29.36 52.25
C GLY A 590 -33.19 28.08 52.71
N ARG A 591 -33.22 27.77 54.02
CA ARG A 591 -32.55 26.60 54.62
C ARG A 591 -33.25 25.27 54.31
N GLY A 592 -32.46 24.19 54.18
CA GLY A 592 -32.94 22.81 54.29
C GLY A 592 -31.79 21.81 54.44
N ILE A 593 -31.65 21.18 55.61
CA ILE A 593 -30.67 20.11 55.88
C ILE A 593 -31.44 18.82 56.11
N ASN A 594 -31.00 17.72 55.47
CA ASN A 594 -30.92 16.38 56.06
C ASN A 594 -30.34 15.38 55.05
N GLY A 595 -29.52 14.44 55.53
CA GLY A 595 -29.16 13.23 54.82
C GLY A 595 -29.43 12.01 55.71
N TRP A 596 -29.78 10.88 55.11
CA TRP A 596 -29.90 9.59 55.82
C TRP A 596 -29.68 8.41 54.87
N ALA A 597 -29.05 7.34 55.36
CA ALA A 597 -28.80 6.11 54.58
C ALA A 597 -29.94 5.09 54.78
N GLY A 598 -30.64 4.75 53.70
CA GLY A 598 -31.82 3.88 53.71
C GLY A 598 -31.55 2.44 53.27
N THR A 599 -30.87 1.64 54.09
CA THR A 599 -30.75 0.19 53.85
C THR A 599 -32.13 -0.47 53.94
N THR A 600 -32.53 -1.23 52.92
CA THR A 600 -33.69 -2.13 53.00
C THR A 600 -33.29 -3.52 52.50
N GLN A 601 -32.97 -4.42 53.43
CA GLN A 601 -32.93 -5.85 53.15
C GLN A 601 -34.38 -6.36 53.12
N VAL A 602 -34.75 -7.07 52.05
CA VAL A 602 -35.86 -8.03 52.07
C VAL A 602 -35.26 -9.37 51.65
N ALA A 603 -35.20 -10.31 52.59
CA ALA A 603 -34.78 -11.69 52.33
C ALA A 603 -36.00 -12.58 52.13
N SER A 604 -35.96 -13.43 51.11
CA SER A 604 -36.91 -14.53 50.91
C SER A 604 -36.24 -15.64 50.10
N ASP A 605 -35.88 -16.73 50.77
CA ASP A 605 -35.23 -17.89 50.14
C ASP A 605 -36.19 -18.66 49.21
N VAL A 606 -35.74 -19.00 48.00
CA VAL A 606 -36.18 -20.23 47.31
C VAL A 606 -35.05 -20.82 46.44
N SER A 607 -34.71 -22.08 46.71
CA SER A 607 -34.02 -23.08 45.85
C SER A 607 -32.77 -22.71 45.03
N ASP A 608 -31.67 -23.41 45.32
CA ASP A 608 -30.64 -23.75 44.32
C ASP A 608 -31.23 -24.55 43.15
N SER A 609 -30.80 -24.23 41.93
CA SER A 609 -30.81 -25.16 40.79
C SER A 609 -29.52 -24.96 39.98
N ASP A 610 -28.55 -25.85 40.17
CA ASP A 610 -27.18 -25.66 39.66
C ASP A 610 -27.15 -25.80 38.12
N SER A 611 -26.76 -24.72 37.44
CA SER A 611 -26.73 -24.58 35.99
C SER A 611 -25.34 -24.09 35.57
N SER A 612 -24.58 -24.93 34.88
CA SER A 612 -23.19 -24.61 34.53
C SER A 612 -23.07 -23.49 33.50
N SER A 613 -24.07 -23.34 32.62
CA SER A 613 -24.09 -22.31 31.57
C SER A 613 -24.16 -20.89 32.13
N ASP A 614 -24.90 -20.67 33.22
CA ASP A 614 -25.06 -19.32 33.80
C ASP A 614 -23.79 -18.84 34.50
N ARG A 615 -22.97 -19.76 35.02
CA ARG A 615 -21.62 -19.44 35.51
C ARG A 615 -20.68 -19.05 34.36
N GLU A 616 -20.67 -19.79 33.24
CA GLU A 616 -19.85 -19.43 32.07
C GLU A 616 -20.24 -18.07 31.48
N VAL A 617 -21.53 -17.77 31.38
CA VAL A 617 -22.02 -16.44 30.93
C VAL A 617 -21.63 -15.35 31.92
N ALA A 618 -21.80 -15.58 33.23
CA ALA A 618 -21.44 -14.59 34.24
C ALA A 618 -19.92 -14.35 34.35
N GLU A 619 -19.08 -15.36 34.14
CA GLU A 619 -17.63 -15.19 34.04
C GLU A 619 -17.22 -14.50 32.74
N ARG A 620 -17.87 -14.81 31.62
CA ARG A 620 -17.63 -14.14 30.33
C ARG A 620 -17.92 -12.65 30.42
N VAL A 621 -19.09 -12.24 30.92
CA VAL A 621 -19.45 -10.83 31.12
C VAL A 621 -18.45 -10.14 32.07
N LYS A 622 -18.09 -10.79 33.20
CA LYS A 622 -17.07 -10.25 34.12
C LYS A 622 -15.69 -10.10 33.48
N ASN A 623 -15.34 -10.91 32.49
CA ASN A 623 -14.06 -10.81 31.76
C ASN A 623 -14.12 -9.76 30.64
N GLU A 624 -15.27 -9.59 29.99
CA GLU A 624 -15.52 -8.52 29.00
C GLU A 624 -15.48 -7.15 29.71
N THR A 625 -16.21 -6.94 30.81
CA THR A 625 -16.13 -5.70 31.62
C THR A 625 -14.75 -5.41 32.23
N LYS A 626 -13.95 -6.45 32.51
CA LYS A 626 -12.54 -6.26 32.91
C LYS A 626 -11.66 -5.80 31.76
N LYS A 627 -11.88 -6.26 30.53
CA LYS A 627 -11.15 -5.77 29.34
C LYS A 627 -11.49 -4.32 29.05
N GLU A 628 -12.79 -3.97 29.14
CA GLU A 628 -13.27 -2.59 28.99
C GLU A 628 -12.55 -1.67 29.99
N ALA A 629 -12.60 -1.97 31.29
CA ALA A 629 -11.94 -1.16 32.31
C ALA A 629 -10.41 -1.03 32.15
N VAL A 630 -9.72 -2.07 31.63
CA VAL A 630 -8.28 -2.00 31.34
C VAL A 630 -7.97 -1.14 30.11
N ARG A 631 -8.77 -1.23 29.05
CA ARG A 631 -8.67 -0.35 27.87
C ARG A 631 -8.91 1.10 28.25
N ASP A 632 -9.94 1.37 29.04
CA ASP A 632 -10.34 2.74 29.38
C ASP A 632 -9.24 3.44 30.21
N LEU A 633 -8.60 2.72 31.14
CA LEU A 633 -7.39 3.17 31.84
C LEU A 633 -6.19 3.40 30.90
N ASP A 634 -5.99 2.55 29.90
CA ASP A 634 -4.94 2.72 28.89
C ASP A 634 -5.17 3.96 28.01
N VAL A 635 -6.41 4.22 27.59
CA VAL A 635 -6.80 5.45 26.89
C VAL A 635 -6.55 6.68 27.77
N GLU A 636 -6.92 6.64 29.06
CA GLU A 636 -6.62 7.70 30.05
C GLU A 636 -5.12 7.92 30.33
N GLY A 637 -4.23 7.05 29.83
CA GLY A 637 -2.78 7.18 29.97
C GLY A 637 -2.16 6.40 31.14
N TYR A 638 -2.92 5.55 31.82
CA TYR A 638 -2.44 4.52 32.75
C TYR A 638 -2.10 3.19 32.01
N GLY A 639 -1.78 3.29 30.73
CA GLY A 639 -1.55 2.16 29.83
C GLY A 639 -0.12 1.65 29.85
N ALA A 640 0.20 0.75 28.91
CA ALA A 640 1.54 0.19 28.77
C ALA A 640 2.62 1.23 28.37
N ASP A 641 2.22 2.46 28.04
CA ASP A 641 3.11 3.57 27.75
C ASP A 641 3.30 4.56 28.92
N ASN A 642 2.59 4.37 30.04
CA ASN A 642 2.69 5.20 31.26
C ASN A 642 2.52 6.72 31.03
N MET A 643 1.79 7.12 29.97
CA MET A 643 1.67 8.50 29.50
C MET A 643 1.31 9.50 30.61
N LYS A 644 0.43 9.11 31.53
CA LYS A 644 -0.05 9.99 32.59
C LYS A 644 0.98 10.21 33.70
N GLU A 645 1.75 9.17 34.04
CA GLU A 645 2.85 9.26 35.00
C GLU A 645 3.94 10.22 34.49
N LEU A 646 4.27 10.15 33.20
CA LEU A 646 5.23 11.07 32.57
C LEU A 646 4.78 12.55 32.66
N VAL A 647 3.50 12.81 32.40
CA VAL A 647 2.90 14.15 32.54
C VAL A 647 2.91 14.63 33.99
N GLU A 648 2.57 13.76 34.95
CA GLU A 648 2.59 14.07 36.39
C GLU A 648 4.02 14.29 36.93
N HIS A 649 5.02 13.61 36.38
CA HIS A 649 6.45 13.80 36.67
C HIS A 649 7.07 15.07 36.04
N GLY A 650 6.28 15.90 35.35
CA GLY A 650 6.77 17.14 34.73
C GLY A 650 7.48 16.92 33.39
N ASP A 651 7.35 15.74 32.78
CA ASP A 651 7.54 15.59 31.34
C ASP A 651 6.23 15.91 30.63
N GLN A 652 5.95 17.22 30.53
CA GLN A 652 4.87 17.74 29.69
C GLN A 652 5.15 17.32 28.24
N GLY A 653 4.49 16.22 27.84
CA GLY A 653 4.79 15.45 26.63
C GLY A 653 4.96 16.34 25.41
N PHE A 654 6.16 16.28 24.83
CA PHE A 654 6.72 17.23 23.88
C PHE A 654 5.68 17.89 22.97
N THR A 655 5.65 19.22 23.03
CA THR A 655 4.57 20.05 22.47
C THR A 655 4.45 19.88 20.96
N ASP A 656 5.57 19.97 20.24
CA ASP A 656 5.71 19.70 18.81
C ASP A 656 7.14 19.15 18.53
N SER A 657 7.56 19.08 17.26
CA SER A 657 8.97 18.89 16.90
C SER A 657 9.52 20.04 16.06
N TYR A 658 10.84 20.12 15.95
CA TYR A 658 11.57 20.98 15.02
C TYR A 658 12.74 20.19 14.42
N VAL A 659 13.04 20.46 13.15
CA VAL A 659 14.26 19.92 12.52
C VAL A 659 15.43 20.79 12.97
N ASP A 660 16.48 20.19 13.53
CA ASP A 660 17.68 20.91 13.94
C ASP A 660 18.56 21.32 12.73
N ALA A 661 19.55 22.19 12.96
CA ALA A 661 20.46 22.66 11.91
C ALA A 661 21.42 21.57 11.36
N GLN A 662 21.26 20.31 11.80
CA GLN A 662 22.00 19.14 11.35
C GLN A 662 21.06 18.12 10.66
N GLY A 663 19.75 18.39 10.62
CA GLY A 663 18.73 17.61 9.93
C GLY A 663 17.93 16.64 10.78
N HIS A 664 18.19 16.55 12.09
CA HIS A 664 17.50 15.62 12.99
C HIS A 664 16.18 16.23 13.48
N GLU A 665 15.10 15.44 13.47
CA GLU A 665 13.86 15.82 14.15
C GLU A 665 14.07 15.78 15.68
N ARG A 666 14.10 16.95 16.32
CA ARG A 666 14.17 17.10 17.78
C ARG A 666 12.86 17.62 18.33
N LEU A 667 12.46 17.10 19.47
CA LEU A 667 11.15 17.39 20.04
C LEU A 667 11.20 18.60 20.99
N VAL A 668 10.15 19.41 20.97
CA VAL A 668 10.04 20.68 21.69
C VAL A 668 9.41 20.46 23.07
N LYS A 669 10.25 20.36 24.12
CA LYS A 669 9.77 20.45 25.51
C LYS A 669 9.58 21.92 25.88
N GLN A 670 8.44 22.24 26.50
CA GLN A 670 7.93 23.61 26.65
C GLN A 670 8.90 24.55 27.41
N ASP A 671 9.64 24.01 28.38
CA ASP A 671 10.62 24.72 29.22
C ASP A 671 12.10 24.37 28.91
N THR A 672 12.41 23.89 27.70
CA THR A 672 13.81 23.59 27.33
C THR A 672 14.67 24.87 27.42
N PRO A 673 15.95 24.82 27.86
CA PRO A 673 16.87 25.96 27.75
C PRO A 673 17.03 26.50 26.32
N GLY A 674 16.70 25.70 25.30
CA GLY A 674 16.52 26.14 23.91
C GLY A 674 15.46 27.23 23.74
N MET A 675 14.34 27.21 24.48
CA MET A 675 13.31 28.25 24.45
C MET A 675 13.85 29.59 25.00
N GLN A 676 14.65 29.56 26.08
CA GLN A 676 15.36 30.75 26.56
C GLN A 676 16.46 31.19 25.58
N ARG A 677 17.13 30.26 24.88
CA ARG A 677 18.16 30.58 23.88
C ARG A 677 17.56 31.14 22.60
N VAL A 678 16.38 30.68 22.17
CA VAL A 678 15.61 31.26 21.07
C VAL A 678 15.11 32.63 21.49
N ARG A 679 14.44 32.79 22.64
CA ARG A 679 14.02 34.12 23.12
C ARG A 679 15.17 35.10 23.31
N THR A 680 16.32 34.67 23.84
CA THR A 680 17.51 35.55 23.96
C THR A 680 18.32 35.69 22.66
N VAL A 681 17.93 35.00 21.58
CA VAL A 681 18.37 35.29 20.20
C VAL A 681 17.37 36.22 19.52
N GLU A 682 16.06 36.02 19.69
CA GLU A 682 15.00 36.94 19.23
C GLU A 682 15.15 38.31 19.87
N GLU A 683 15.25 38.39 21.21
CA GLU A 683 15.51 39.62 21.97
C GLU A 683 16.84 40.26 21.59
N LYS A 684 17.87 39.46 21.25
CA LYS A 684 19.14 39.99 20.75
C LYS A 684 19.07 40.47 19.31
N ASP A 685 18.33 39.82 18.43
CA ASP A 685 18.13 40.28 17.05
C ASP A 685 17.21 41.50 17.03
N ASP A 686 16.28 41.62 17.99
CA ASP A 686 15.49 42.82 18.22
C ASP A 686 16.33 43.96 18.83
N GLU A 687 17.22 43.67 19.80
CA GLU A 687 18.21 44.66 20.27
C GLU A 687 19.21 45.02 19.18
N LEU A 688 19.67 44.07 18.36
CA LEU A 688 20.61 44.31 17.25
C LEU A 688 19.93 45.08 16.13
N ARG A 689 18.65 44.85 15.83
CA ARG A 689 17.84 45.69 14.93
C ARG A 689 17.69 47.10 15.51
N LYS A 690 17.24 47.24 16.76
CA LYS A 690 17.04 48.55 17.43
C LYS A 690 18.37 49.32 17.57
N ASN A 691 19.49 48.63 17.79
CA ASN A 691 20.82 49.23 17.85
C ASN A 691 21.43 49.48 16.46
N ALA A 692 21.12 48.67 15.43
CA ALA A 692 21.53 48.93 14.05
C ALA A 692 20.84 50.19 13.51
N VAL A 693 19.53 50.32 13.72
CA VAL A 693 18.76 51.54 13.40
C VAL A 693 19.39 52.77 14.08
N ARG A 694 19.58 52.74 15.41
CA ARG A 694 20.23 53.84 16.16
C ARG A 694 21.66 54.15 15.73
N LYS A 695 22.38 53.17 15.18
CA LYS A 695 23.79 53.30 14.76
C LYS A 695 23.93 53.72 13.29
N ALA A 696 22.89 53.52 12.47
CA ALA A 696 22.79 54.07 11.12
C ALA A 696 22.65 55.60 11.14
N GLU A 697 21.89 56.15 12.09
CA GLU A 697 21.63 57.59 12.22
C GLU A 697 22.87 58.43 12.60
N THR A 698 23.94 57.82 13.14
CA THR A 698 25.06 58.55 13.78
C THR A 698 26.47 58.06 13.40
N ALA A 699 26.72 57.77 12.11
CA ALA A 699 28.03 57.32 11.61
C ALA A 699 28.62 58.21 10.49
N VAL A 700 29.24 59.34 10.87
CA VAL A 700 30.10 60.12 9.94
C VAL A 700 31.30 59.26 9.53
N ARG A 701 31.51 59.06 8.22
CA ARG A 701 32.60 58.22 7.69
C ARG A 701 33.98 58.86 7.94
N PRO A 702 34.92 58.19 8.63
CA PRO A 702 36.32 58.61 8.62
C PRO A 702 36.99 58.30 7.26
N PRO A 703 38.06 59.02 6.88
CA PRO A 703 38.77 58.79 5.62
C PRO A 703 39.57 57.47 5.62
N TRP A 704 39.78 56.92 4.42
CA TRP A 704 40.49 55.65 4.21
C TRP A 704 41.99 55.76 4.53
N PRO A 705 42.55 54.94 5.44
CA PRO A 705 44.00 54.88 5.66
C PRO A 705 44.68 54.00 4.60
N THR A 706 45.48 54.59 3.72
CA THR A 706 46.35 53.83 2.80
C THR A 706 47.64 53.40 3.50
N GLY A 707 47.75 52.13 3.88
CA GLY A 707 49.00 51.57 4.42
C GLY A 707 49.03 50.04 4.34
N ARG A 708 50.10 49.47 3.77
CA ARG A 708 50.36 48.03 3.85
C ARG A 708 51.01 47.72 5.20
N ALA A 709 50.41 46.80 5.97
CA ALA A 709 51.08 46.17 7.10
C ALA A 709 51.78 44.88 6.62
N ASP A 710 52.95 44.57 7.18
CA ASP A 710 53.70 43.35 6.87
C ASP A 710 53.35 42.23 7.88
N THR A 711 53.50 40.98 7.43
CA THR A 711 53.05 39.74 8.09
C THR A 711 53.54 39.56 9.53
N VAL A 712 54.72 40.09 9.87
CA VAL A 712 55.29 40.04 11.23
C VAL A 712 54.43 40.81 12.25
N ALA A 713 53.74 41.87 11.83
CA ALA A 713 52.91 42.69 12.72
C ALA A 713 51.58 42.01 13.13
N LEU A 714 51.21 40.90 12.49
CA LEU A 714 49.97 40.15 12.76
C LEU A 714 50.16 38.96 13.71
N GLY A 715 51.38 38.76 14.25
CA GLY A 715 51.65 37.68 15.22
C GLY A 715 51.62 36.26 14.65
N LEU A 716 51.56 36.11 13.32
CA LEU A 716 51.55 34.82 12.64
C LEU A 716 52.96 34.22 12.57
N THR A 717 53.06 32.90 12.77
CA THR A 717 54.35 32.19 12.86
C THR A 717 55.02 32.00 11.50
N THR A 718 56.35 32.06 11.49
CA THR A 718 57.16 31.85 10.28
C THR A 718 57.14 30.39 9.83
N ARG A 719 56.98 30.17 8.51
CA ARG A 719 56.74 28.88 7.81
C ARG A 719 57.77 27.74 8.00
N SER A 720 58.76 27.88 8.86
CA SER A 720 59.91 26.96 9.00
C SER A 720 59.90 26.13 10.30
N ALA A 721 58.77 26.01 10.99
CA ALA A 721 58.65 25.30 12.27
C ALA A 721 57.29 24.58 12.42
N LEU A 722 56.94 23.72 11.45
CA LEU A 722 55.78 22.82 11.53
C LEU A 722 56.25 21.36 11.72
N PRO A 723 55.55 20.52 12.51
CA PRO A 723 55.84 19.09 12.62
C PRO A 723 55.61 18.33 11.31
N GLU A 724 56.24 17.15 11.17
CA GLU A 724 55.99 16.24 10.06
C GLU A 724 54.56 15.67 10.12
N LEU A 725 53.96 15.48 8.94
CA LEU A 725 52.59 14.99 8.79
C LEU A 725 52.51 13.46 8.98
N PRO A 726 51.38 12.93 9.47
CA PRO A 726 51.07 11.50 9.35
C PRO A 726 51.06 11.05 7.87
N PRO A 727 51.38 9.78 7.58
CA PRO A 727 51.36 9.26 6.22
C PRO A 727 49.91 9.20 5.69
N MET A 728 49.56 10.15 4.82
CA MET A 728 48.28 10.21 4.10
C MET A 728 48.28 9.28 2.88
N ASP A 729 47.10 8.79 2.51
CA ASP A 729 46.88 8.11 1.23
C ASP A 729 46.99 9.11 0.06
N ASP A 730 47.65 8.68 -1.02
CA ASP A 730 48.03 9.54 -2.14
C ASP A 730 46.96 9.51 -3.27
N THR A 731 45.77 10.03 -2.98
CA THR A 731 44.60 9.97 -3.90
C THR A 731 44.44 11.17 -4.83
N ASP A 732 45.22 12.25 -4.65
CA ASP A 732 45.05 13.52 -5.40
C ASP A 732 45.77 13.55 -6.77
N ILE A 733 46.51 12.50 -7.14
CA ILE A 733 47.19 12.41 -8.46
C ILE A 733 46.44 11.47 -9.42
N GLY A 734 45.22 11.87 -9.79
CA GLY A 734 44.60 11.64 -11.12
C GLY A 734 44.47 10.22 -11.70
N GLY A 735 44.81 9.17 -10.95
CA GLY A 735 44.70 7.77 -11.39
C GLY A 735 43.36 7.12 -11.02
N PRO A 736 43.00 5.99 -11.63
CA PRO A 736 41.88 5.18 -11.14
C PRO A 736 42.16 4.71 -9.71
N PRO A 737 41.16 4.68 -8.82
CA PRO A 737 41.38 4.43 -7.39
C PRO A 737 41.98 3.04 -7.15
N LEU A 738 43.10 3.01 -6.44
CA LEU A 738 43.72 1.76 -6.01
C LEU A 738 42.82 1.07 -4.97
N THR A 739 42.14 0.01 -5.41
CA THR A 739 41.40 -0.88 -4.51
C THR A 739 42.38 -1.53 -3.53
N ARG A 740 42.32 -1.12 -2.26
CA ARG A 740 43.13 -1.75 -1.19
C ARG A 740 42.89 -3.26 -1.22
N GLY A 741 43.99 -4.01 -1.33
CA GLY A 741 43.93 -5.40 -1.79
C GLY A 741 43.11 -6.31 -0.89
N LEU A 742 42.09 -6.95 -1.47
CA LEU A 742 41.39 -8.11 -0.90
C LEU A 742 42.41 -9.17 -0.48
N SER A 743 42.36 -9.58 0.79
CA SER A 743 43.18 -10.70 1.27
C SER A 743 42.75 -12.00 0.56
N SER A 744 43.59 -12.53 -0.32
CA SER A 744 43.26 -13.62 -1.26
C SER A 744 43.24 -15.02 -0.62
N SER A 745 42.59 -15.16 0.55
CA SER A 745 42.61 -16.35 1.39
C SER A 745 41.41 -17.30 1.26
N SER A 746 40.25 -16.88 0.73
CA SER A 746 39.10 -17.76 0.48
C SER A 746 39.00 -18.22 -0.99
N ALA A 747 38.28 -19.32 -1.24
CA ALA A 747 37.95 -19.72 -2.60
C ALA A 747 36.75 -18.89 -3.14
N SER A 748 35.83 -18.50 -2.25
CA SER A 748 34.67 -17.65 -2.54
C SER A 748 35.06 -16.31 -3.20
N ILE A 749 36.02 -15.57 -2.64
CA ILE A 749 36.50 -14.31 -3.24
C ILE A 749 37.01 -14.52 -4.67
N LYS A 750 37.63 -15.67 -4.99
CA LYS A 750 38.17 -15.92 -6.35
C LYS A 750 37.09 -16.18 -7.39
N ALA A 751 35.89 -16.60 -6.99
CA ALA A 751 34.73 -16.71 -7.86
C ALA A 751 34.01 -15.37 -8.05
N ILE A 752 34.03 -14.49 -7.03
CA ILE A 752 33.28 -13.22 -7.03
C ILE A 752 34.12 -12.03 -7.51
N SER A 753 35.44 -12.06 -7.33
CA SER A 753 36.37 -11.02 -7.81
C SER A 753 36.22 -10.68 -9.31
N PRO A 754 36.00 -11.64 -10.24
CA PRO A 754 35.67 -11.31 -11.63
C PRO A 754 34.35 -10.54 -11.80
N MET A 755 33.33 -10.81 -10.97
CA MET A 755 32.06 -10.09 -10.97
C MET A 755 32.24 -8.65 -10.47
N ILE A 756 32.97 -8.45 -9.37
CA ILE A 756 33.28 -7.10 -8.85
C ILE A 756 34.10 -6.31 -9.88
N THR A 757 35.11 -6.93 -10.49
CA THR A 757 36.03 -6.28 -11.45
C THR A 757 35.33 -5.88 -12.76
N SER A 758 34.19 -6.52 -13.09
CA SER A 758 33.37 -6.18 -14.26
C SER A 758 32.15 -5.30 -13.93
N MET A 759 31.89 -5.00 -12.65
CA MET A 759 30.74 -4.21 -12.21
C MET A 759 31.02 -2.70 -12.34
N ARG A 760 30.40 -2.04 -13.32
CA ARG A 760 30.37 -0.57 -13.40
C ARG A 760 29.48 -0.02 -12.29
N ARG A 761 30.04 0.71 -11.33
CA ARG A 761 29.28 1.45 -10.31
C ARG A 761 28.83 2.81 -10.87
N PRO A 762 27.51 3.10 -11.02
CA PRO A 762 27.07 4.38 -11.57
C PRO A 762 27.25 5.55 -10.59
N ALA A 763 27.59 6.72 -11.14
CA ALA A 763 27.64 7.97 -10.39
C ALA A 763 26.21 8.54 -10.25
N VAL A 764 25.61 8.33 -9.07
CA VAL A 764 24.30 8.89 -8.73
C VAL A 764 24.47 10.31 -8.21
N HIS A 765 23.65 11.24 -8.71
CA HIS A 765 23.64 12.65 -8.31
C HIS A 765 22.20 13.11 -8.08
N GLU A 766 22.00 14.16 -7.27
CA GLU A 766 20.69 14.62 -6.76
C GLU A 766 19.64 14.90 -7.84
N ASP A 767 20.08 15.20 -9.07
CA ASP A 767 19.25 15.59 -10.20
C ASP A 767 19.49 14.76 -11.48
N CYS A 768 20.21 13.62 -11.41
CA CYS A 768 20.49 12.82 -12.60
C CYS A 768 19.21 12.28 -13.28
N MET A 769 18.14 12.10 -12.50
CA MET A 769 16.82 11.68 -12.96
C MET A 769 15.95 12.82 -13.51
N THR A 770 16.47 14.03 -13.75
CA THR A 770 15.64 15.18 -14.19
C THR A 770 14.96 14.90 -15.52
N ASP A 771 15.69 14.35 -16.49
CA ASP A 771 15.14 13.72 -17.70
C ASP A 771 15.03 12.21 -17.47
N PRO A 772 13.83 11.61 -17.46
CA PRO A 772 13.65 10.18 -17.22
C PRO A 772 14.02 9.30 -18.42
N LEU A 773 14.14 9.86 -19.63
CA LEU A 773 14.46 9.14 -20.86
C LEU A 773 15.92 9.27 -21.29
N ALA A 774 16.67 10.23 -20.76
CA ALA A 774 18.08 10.43 -21.10
C ALA A 774 18.90 9.13 -20.93
N MET A 775 19.60 8.71 -21.99
CA MET A 775 20.40 7.47 -21.99
C MET A 775 21.40 7.39 -20.84
N GLY A 776 22.04 8.52 -20.51
CA GLY A 776 22.97 8.68 -19.39
C GLY A 776 22.35 8.52 -18.00
N PHE A 777 21.01 8.50 -17.90
CA PHE A 777 20.26 8.20 -16.70
C PHE A 777 19.60 6.81 -16.77
N PHE A 778 18.67 6.60 -17.72
CA PHE A 778 17.78 5.43 -17.69
C PHE A 778 18.54 4.11 -17.90
N HIS A 779 19.51 4.10 -18.83
CA HIS A 779 20.36 2.94 -19.07
C HIS A 779 21.60 2.94 -18.16
N ASP A 780 22.34 4.04 -18.14
CA ASP A 780 23.65 4.13 -17.49
C ASP A 780 23.60 4.18 -15.95
N ILE A 781 22.47 4.61 -15.36
CA ILE A 781 22.28 4.70 -13.90
C ILE A 781 21.14 3.79 -13.45
N TRP A 782 19.90 4.02 -13.87
CA TRP A 782 18.71 3.33 -13.33
C TRP A 782 18.76 1.81 -13.58
N ASN A 783 18.88 1.39 -14.84
CA ASN A 783 19.03 -0.03 -15.18
C ASN A 783 20.30 -0.65 -14.58
N GLN A 784 21.43 0.06 -14.61
CA GLN A 784 22.70 -0.48 -14.11
C GLN A 784 22.71 -0.66 -12.58
N VAL A 785 22.09 0.25 -11.81
CA VAL A 785 21.88 0.10 -10.36
C VAL A 785 20.98 -1.11 -10.08
N ALA A 786 19.84 -1.24 -10.77
CA ALA A 786 18.93 -2.37 -10.61
C ALA A 786 19.63 -3.73 -10.85
N GLU A 787 20.41 -3.82 -11.94
CA GLU A 787 21.16 -5.03 -12.30
C GLU A 787 22.29 -5.34 -11.30
N ASN A 788 23.03 -4.32 -10.87
CA ASN A 788 24.11 -4.46 -9.88
C ASN A 788 23.55 -4.94 -8.53
N ASN A 789 22.50 -4.28 -8.02
CA ASN A 789 21.86 -4.64 -6.77
C ASN A 789 21.34 -6.08 -6.83
N THR A 790 20.63 -6.47 -7.90
CA THR A 790 20.19 -7.87 -8.10
C THR A 790 21.38 -8.85 -8.02
N LYS A 791 22.50 -8.58 -8.72
CA LYS A 791 23.72 -9.42 -8.67
C LYS A 791 24.31 -9.51 -7.25
N LEU A 792 24.36 -8.41 -6.49
CA LEU A 792 24.88 -8.38 -5.12
C LEU A 792 23.98 -9.14 -4.14
N TYR A 793 22.67 -8.92 -4.19
CA TYR A 793 21.68 -9.65 -3.39
C TYR A 793 21.68 -11.15 -3.71
N ARG A 794 21.82 -11.53 -4.98
CA ARG A 794 22.01 -12.92 -5.42
C ARG A 794 23.30 -13.51 -4.87
N ALA A 795 24.41 -12.78 -4.94
CA ALA A 795 25.73 -13.25 -4.51
C ALA A 795 25.81 -13.52 -3.00
N VAL A 796 25.25 -12.63 -2.17
CA VAL A 796 25.33 -12.72 -0.70
C VAL A 796 24.25 -13.60 -0.10
N PHE A 797 22.98 -13.39 -0.50
CA PHE A 797 21.83 -13.99 0.17
C PHE A 797 21.14 -15.10 -0.63
N ARG A 798 21.43 -15.25 -1.92
CA ARG A 798 20.71 -16.17 -2.83
C ARG A 798 19.19 -15.95 -2.74
N CYS A 799 18.78 -14.68 -2.85
CA CYS A 799 17.41 -14.21 -2.66
C CYS A 799 16.37 -14.95 -3.53
N MET A 800 15.11 -14.93 -3.07
CA MET A 800 13.93 -15.25 -3.88
C MET A 800 13.05 -14.01 -4.05
N PRO A 801 12.34 -13.88 -5.17
CA PRO A 801 12.47 -14.65 -6.42
C PRO A 801 13.67 -14.16 -7.25
N ASP A 802 14.12 -14.96 -8.22
CA ASP A 802 15.32 -14.68 -9.05
C ASP A 802 15.28 -15.41 -10.41
N SER A 803 15.57 -14.71 -11.52
CA SER A 803 15.61 -15.30 -12.88
C SER A 803 16.66 -16.41 -13.05
N GLU A 804 17.71 -16.50 -12.23
CA GLU A 804 18.65 -17.65 -12.29
C GLU A 804 18.03 -18.96 -11.74
N VAL A 805 16.92 -18.86 -11.00
CA VAL A 805 16.25 -19.98 -10.33
C VAL A 805 15.08 -20.47 -11.17
N LEU A 806 15.41 -21.25 -12.21
CA LEU A 806 14.45 -21.71 -13.24
C LEU A 806 13.64 -22.98 -12.85
N ASP A 807 14.08 -23.72 -11.83
CA ASP A 807 13.49 -25.01 -11.40
C ASP A 807 13.53 -25.18 -9.87
N TRP A 808 12.65 -26.05 -9.32
CA TRP A 808 12.56 -26.33 -7.88
C TRP A 808 13.91 -26.81 -7.30
N ARG A 809 14.72 -27.50 -8.11
CA ARG A 809 16.07 -27.96 -7.72
C ARG A 809 17.10 -26.82 -7.67
N ALA A 810 16.85 -25.68 -8.31
CA ALA A 810 17.60 -24.44 -8.10
C ALA A 810 17.10 -23.71 -6.85
N TYR A 811 15.78 -23.70 -6.61
CA TYR A 811 15.14 -23.10 -5.43
C TYR A 811 15.64 -23.75 -4.13
N GLU A 812 15.59 -25.08 -4.02
CA GLU A 812 16.14 -25.84 -2.89
C GLU A 812 17.61 -25.47 -2.61
N ARG A 813 18.43 -25.33 -3.65
CA ARG A 813 19.87 -25.07 -3.56
C ARG A 813 20.20 -23.66 -3.06
N TYR A 814 19.44 -22.67 -3.54
CA TYR A 814 19.55 -21.29 -3.08
C TYR A 814 19.09 -21.17 -1.62
N ASN A 815 17.99 -21.84 -1.25
CA ASN A 815 17.51 -21.89 0.14
C ASN A 815 18.49 -22.64 1.06
N ASP A 816 19.08 -23.75 0.64
CA ASP A 816 20.15 -24.47 1.35
C ASP A 816 21.38 -23.57 1.57
N TYR A 817 21.74 -22.71 0.60
CA TYR A 817 22.81 -21.72 0.76
C TYR A 817 22.43 -20.66 1.79
N ASN A 818 21.22 -20.09 1.69
CA ASN A 818 20.73 -19.09 2.63
C ASN A 818 20.65 -19.63 4.07
N GLU A 819 20.07 -20.82 4.30
CA GLU A 819 20.08 -21.47 5.61
C GLU A 819 21.51 -21.64 6.14
N ARG A 820 22.47 -22.04 5.30
CA ARG A 820 23.89 -22.19 5.71
C ARG A 820 24.57 -20.85 6.03
N PHE A 821 24.26 -19.78 5.31
CA PHE A 821 24.78 -18.42 5.58
C PHE A 821 24.17 -17.83 6.85
N MET A 822 22.87 -18.00 7.06
CA MET A 822 22.23 -17.61 8.32
C MET A 822 22.70 -18.50 9.48
N GLN A 823 23.07 -19.76 9.25
CA GLN A 823 23.73 -20.63 10.26
C GLN A 823 25.19 -20.22 10.55
N SER A 824 25.98 -19.74 9.58
CA SER A 824 27.36 -19.30 9.83
C SER A 824 27.41 -18.03 10.69
N GLN A 825 26.45 -17.12 10.47
CA GLN A 825 26.20 -15.99 11.37
C GLN A 825 25.48 -16.40 12.68
N GLY A 826 24.91 -17.61 12.71
CA GLY A 826 24.26 -18.23 13.86
C GLY A 826 22.85 -17.70 14.18
N LEU A 827 22.09 -17.29 13.17
CA LEU A 827 20.64 -17.05 13.22
C LEU A 827 19.80 -18.29 12.85
N GLY A 828 20.38 -19.24 12.11
CA GLY A 828 19.65 -20.39 11.58
C GLY A 828 19.23 -21.44 12.61
N SER A 829 18.13 -22.14 12.33
CA SER A 829 17.61 -23.22 13.17
C SER A 829 18.52 -24.46 13.15
N SER A 830 18.98 -24.88 14.33
CA SER A 830 19.79 -26.10 14.49
C SER A 830 18.90 -27.36 14.41
N LYS A 831 18.41 -27.69 13.21
CA LYS A 831 17.78 -28.99 12.92
C LYS A 831 18.78 -30.10 13.34
N PRO A 832 18.46 -30.96 14.33
CA PRO A 832 19.38 -32.00 14.76
C PRO A 832 19.63 -32.95 13.58
N ARG A 833 20.91 -33.19 13.24
CA ARG A 833 21.25 -34.10 12.14
C ARG A 833 20.63 -35.48 12.44
N PRO A 834 19.76 -36.04 11.56
CA PRO A 834 19.38 -37.43 11.69
C PRO A 834 20.66 -38.27 11.54
N SER A 835 21.00 -39.02 12.59
CA SER A 835 22.15 -39.90 12.59
C SER A 835 21.95 -40.96 11.51
N LYS A 836 22.69 -40.87 10.40
CA LYS A 836 22.70 -41.91 9.37
C LYS A 836 23.30 -43.17 9.97
N GLU A 837 22.42 -44.09 10.37
CA GLU A 837 22.80 -45.41 10.82
C GLU A 837 23.67 -46.11 9.78
N ALA A 838 24.73 -46.78 10.25
CA ALA A 838 25.59 -47.56 9.37
C ALA A 838 24.82 -48.79 8.85
N PRO A 839 24.93 -49.14 7.55
CA PRO A 839 24.05 -50.15 6.94
C PRO A 839 24.38 -51.59 7.38
N GLY A 840 23.72 -52.01 8.46
CA GLY A 840 23.11 -53.33 8.59
C GLY A 840 23.97 -54.52 9.05
N LYS A 841 23.41 -55.29 9.99
CA LYS A 841 23.58 -56.74 10.08
C LYS A 841 22.21 -57.40 10.33
N SER A 842 21.73 -58.16 9.35
CA SER A 842 20.51 -58.96 9.44
C SER A 842 20.74 -60.30 10.12
N GLY A 843 19.88 -60.67 11.07
CA GLY A 843 19.75 -62.01 11.65
C GLY A 843 18.39 -62.66 11.29
N PRO A 844 18.26 -64.00 11.40
CA PRO A 844 17.10 -64.75 10.85
C PRO A 844 15.85 -64.75 11.75
N PRO A 845 14.67 -65.15 11.22
CA PRO A 845 13.36 -64.90 11.85
C PRO A 845 12.78 -66.09 12.64
N GLY A 846 11.86 -65.80 13.58
CA GLY A 846 10.91 -66.77 14.13
C GLY A 846 10.57 -66.58 15.61
N SER A 847 9.28 -66.75 15.97
CA SER A 847 8.71 -66.67 17.35
C SER A 847 8.80 -65.30 18.07
N GLY A 848 7.86 -64.94 18.96
CA GLY A 848 6.53 -65.51 19.24
C GLY A 848 6.10 -65.32 20.70
N GLY A 849 4.90 -64.76 20.93
CA GLY A 849 4.41 -64.36 22.27
C GLY A 849 4.92 -62.96 22.68
N ALA A 850 4.15 -62.02 23.25
CA ALA A 850 2.98 -62.02 24.15
C ALA A 850 3.35 -61.82 25.64
N ASP A 851 2.61 -60.90 26.27
CA ASP A 851 2.43 -60.64 27.71
C ASP A 851 3.70 -60.24 28.52
N ALA A 852 3.80 -59.02 29.10
CA ALA A 852 3.05 -58.45 30.23
C ALA A 852 3.51 -58.99 31.61
N ALA A 853 3.51 -58.23 32.72
CA ALA A 853 3.50 -56.77 32.93
C ALA A 853 3.85 -56.45 34.40
N SER A 854 4.50 -55.32 34.68
CA SER A 854 4.31 -54.50 35.90
C SER A 854 5.01 -53.15 35.70
N LEU A 855 4.42 -51.97 35.94
CA LEU A 855 3.53 -51.42 36.98
C LEU A 855 4.22 -50.80 38.19
N ALA A 856 4.74 -49.58 37.98
CA ALA A 856 4.35 -48.36 38.71
C ALA A 856 4.56 -47.17 37.74
N SER A 857 3.61 -46.27 37.40
CA SER A 857 2.65 -45.45 38.19
C SER A 857 3.30 -44.15 38.72
N GLU A 858 2.79 -42.92 38.50
CA GLU A 858 1.73 -42.37 37.61
C GLU A 858 1.93 -40.83 37.39
N LYS A 859 1.50 -40.20 36.26
CA LYS A 859 0.26 -39.37 36.00
C LYS A 859 -0.07 -38.26 37.04
N VAL A 860 -0.82 -37.18 36.76
CA VAL A 860 -1.79 -36.80 35.68
C VAL A 860 -1.50 -35.36 35.20
N SER A 861 -1.63 -34.88 33.95
CA SER A 861 -2.16 -35.35 32.64
C SER A 861 -3.61 -34.99 32.20
N ALA A 862 -4.00 -33.70 32.22
CA ALA A 862 -5.18 -33.15 31.50
C ALA A 862 -4.92 -31.69 31.03
N GLY A 863 -5.54 -31.13 29.97
CA GLY A 863 -6.43 -31.71 28.95
C GLY A 863 -7.15 -30.60 28.15
N ARG A 864 -6.73 -30.30 26.90
CA ARG A 864 -7.31 -29.24 26.05
C ARG A 864 -7.89 -29.83 24.75
N PRO A 865 -9.11 -29.45 24.31
CA PRO A 865 -9.73 -30.03 23.11
C PRO A 865 -9.09 -29.52 21.80
N ARG A 866 -9.08 -30.38 20.78
CA ARG A 866 -8.75 -30.01 19.39
C ARG A 866 -10.03 -29.77 18.60
N SER A 867 -10.25 -28.56 18.11
CA SER A 867 -11.28 -28.27 17.11
C SER A 867 -10.95 -28.95 15.77
N LYS A 868 -11.92 -29.68 15.20
CA LYS A 868 -11.79 -30.25 13.84
C LYS A 868 -12.33 -29.25 12.81
N THR A 869 -11.51 -28.87 11.84
CA THR A 869 -11.90 -27.95 10.77
C THR A 869 -12.87 -28.63 9.79
N MET A 870 -14.11 -28.17 9.74
CA MET A 870 -15.15 -28.67 8.82
C MET A 870 -15.14 -27.89 7.50
N LEU A 871 -14.16 -28.17 6.62
CA LEU A 871 -13.98 -27.49 5.32
C LEU A 871 -14.07 -28.46 4.11
N SER A 872 -15.07 -29.34 4.14
CA SER A 872 -15.26 -30.38 3.10
C SER A 872 -16.74 -30.68 2.77
N ALA A 873 -17.69 -29.92 3.33
CA ALA A 873 -19.11 -30.30 3.37
C ALA A 873 -20.11 -29.29 2.79
N VAL A 874 -19.67 -28.13 2.27
CA VAL A 874 -20.58 -27.02 1.86
C VAL A 874 -20.43 -26.62 0.38
N VAL A 875 -19.38 -27.05 -0.31
CA VAL A 875 -19.16 -26.77 -1.76
C VAL A 875 -19.64 -27.96 -2.61
N GLY A 876 -20.93 -28.29 -2.51
CA GLY A 876 -21.50 -29.47 -3.18
C GLY A 876 -22.93 -29.32 -3.72
N LYS A 877 -23.64 -28.24 -3.38
CA LYS A 877 -25.02 -27.96 -3.85
C LYS A 877 -25.27 -26.47 -4.04
N LEU A 878 -24.95 -25.94 -5.22
CA LEU A 878 -25.55 -24.74 -5.82
C LEU A 878 -25.07 -24.59 -7.28
N ARG A 879 -25.74 -25.26 -8.22
CA ARG A 879 -25.61 -25.01 -9.67
C ARG A 879 -27.02 -24.93 -10.29
N PRO A 880 -27.45 -23.78 -10.82
CA PRO A 880 -28.66 -23.68 -11.63
C PRO A 880 -28.34 -23.96 -13.10
N GLY A 881 -29.04 -24.90 -13.76
CA GLY A 881 -28.79 -25.15 -15.19
C GLY A 881 -29.62 -26.24 -15.88
N SER A 882 -30.58 -25.81 -16.70
CA SER A 882 -31.23 -26.56 -17.81
C SER A 882 -32.06 -27.82 -17.50
N LYS A 883 -32.91 -28.22 -18.46
CA LYS A 883 -33.95 -29.27 -18.36
C LYS A 883 -33.66 -30.45 -19.27
N ALA A 884 -34.01 -31.67 -18.85
CA ALA A 884 -34.50 -32.73 -19.74
C ALA A 884 -35.35 -33.78 -18.98
N SER A 885 -36.32 -34.34 -19.70
CA SER A 885 -37.19 -35.51 -19.45
C SER A 885 -36.41 -36.83 -19.26
N GLU A 886 -36.96 -37.97 -18.82
CA GLU A 886 -38.33 -38.38 -18.37
C GLU A 886 -38.22 -39.69 -17.55
N ASP A 887 -39.25 -40.02 -16.74
CA ASP A 887 -39.72 -41.36 -16.29
C ASP A 887 -38.74 -42.45 -15.73
N THR A 888 -39.11 -43.34 -14.79
CA THR A 888 -40.40 -43.63 -14.11
C THR A 888 -40.19 -44.26 -12.71
N HIS A 889 -41.29 -44.45 -11.96
CA HIS A 889 -41.52 -45.44 -10.90
C HIS A 889 -40.90 -45.29 -9.48
N THR A 890 -41.68 -44.61 -8.62
CA THR A 890 -42.24 -45.11 -7.34
C THR A 890 -41.38 -45.97 -6.38
N GLU A 891 -41.22 -45.46 -5.16
CA GLU A 891 -41.74 -46.14 -3.96
C GLU A 891 -42.09 -45.10 -2.87
N SER A 892 -42.89 -45.48 -1.86
CA SER A 892 -43.51 -44.53 -0.93
C SER A 892 -43.56 -45.02 0.52
N MET A 893 -43.27 -44.15 1.49
CA MET A 893 -43.79 -44.28 2.86
C MET A 893 -44.18 -42.93 3.47
N HIS A 894 -45.22 -42.96 4.31
CA HIS A 894 -45.65 -41.86 5.17
C HIS A 894 -44.83 -41.84 6.48
N GLU A 895 -44.84 -40.71 7.17
CA GLU A 895 -44.87 -40.71 8.64
C GLU A 895 -46.00 -39.77 9.14
N LYS A 896 -46.45 -39.95 10.39
CA LYS A 896 -47.77 -39.49 10.85
C LYS A 896 -47.74 -38.34 11.87
N VAL A 897 -48.85 -37.61 11.90
CA VAL A 897 -49.31 -36.78 13.02
C VAL A 897 -49.83 -37.68 14.15
N ASP A 898 -49.68 -37.25 15.41
CA ASP A 898 -50.65 -37.57 16.46
C ASP A 898 -50.79 -36.42 17.49
N GLN A 899 -51.86 -36.41 18.30
CA GLN A 899 -52.31 -35.25 19.10
C GLN A 899 -52.62 -35.57 20.58
N GLN A 900 -52.51 -34.55 21.45
CA GLN A 900 -53.17 -34.42 22.77
C GLN A 900 -52.93 -32.98 23.32
N GLY A 901 -53.86 -32.29 24.00
CA GLY A 901 -55.29 -32.57 24.19
C GLY A 901 -56.02 -31.57 25.13
N HIS A 902 -56.98 -30.80 24.59
CA HIS A 902 -58.09 -30.08 25.24
C HIS A 902 -57.86 -28.85 26.18
N SER A 903 -58.99 -28.13 26.37
CA SER A 903 -59.21 -26.76 26.88
C SER A 903 -59.97 -26.79 28.24
N PRO A 904 -60.62 -25.72 28.79
CA PRO A 904 -60.81 -24.31 28.36
C PRO A 904 -60.55 -23.23 29.45
N ASP A 905 -60.61 -21.93 29.09
CA ASP A 905 -61.62 -20.96 29.61
C ASP A 905 -61.38 -19.51 29.13
N SER A 906 -62.35 -18.62 29.38
CA SER A 906 -62.31 -17.16 29.15
C SER A 906 -63.28 -16.46 30.13
N PRO A 907 -63.03 -15.20 30.55
CA PRO A 907 -63.94 -14.14 30.10
C PRO A 907 -63.39 -12.68 29.98
N HIS A 908 -63.90 -11.97 28.98
CA HIS A 908 -64.38 -10.57 28.94
C HIS A 908 -63.76 -9.39 29.77
N SER A 909 -63.43 -8.30 29.03
CA SER A 909 -63.85 -6.88 29.23
C SER A 909 -63.24 -6.05 30.41
N VAL A 910 -63.38 -4.72 30.55
CA VAL A 910 -64.17 -3.65 29.86
C VAL A 910 -63.43 -2.27 29.88
N SER A 911 -63.58 -1.42 28.84
CA SER A 911 -63.53 0.09 28.86
C SER A 911 -62.26 0.82 29.40
N SER A 912 -61.94 2.09 29.11
CA SER A 912 -62.76 3.29 28.80
C SER A 912 -61.98 4.37 28.00
N GLU A 913 -62.61 5.52 27.69
CA GLU A 913 -62.31 6.40 26.54
C GLU A 913 -61.51 7.71 26.80
N PRO A 914 -60.95 8.36 25.73
CA PRO A 914 -60.20 9.63 25.78
C PRO A 914 -61.07 10.89 25.52
N THR A 915 -60.45 12.08 25.44
CA THR A 915 -61.16 13.39 25.33
C THR A 915 -60.91 14.16 24.01
N ALA A 916 -61.99 14.31 23.23
CA ALA A 916 -62.38 15.42 22.33
C ALA A 916 -61.49 15.93 21.15
N VAL A 917 -61.86 15.50 19.93
CA VAL A 917 -62.29 16.25 18.70
C VAL A 917 -62.33 17.81 18.69
N PRO A 918 -62.33 18.52 17.51
CA PRO A 918 -62.97 18.13 16.22
C PRO A 918 -62.28 18.43 14.86
N SER A 919 -62.88 17.83 13.81
CA SER A 919 -62.56 17.95 12.36
C SER A 919 -63.44 19.01 11.63
N PRO A 920 -63.30 19.19 10.29
CA PRO A 920 -64.09 18.42 9.28
C PRO A 920 -63.19 17.84 8.15
N GLU A 921 -63.41 16.63 7.60
CA GLU A 921 -64.48 16.17 6.67
C GLU A 921 -64.40 16.77 5.24
N SER A 922 -64.62 16.04 4.12
CA SER A 922 -65.26 14.72 3.94
C SER A 922 -64.76 13.90 2.71
N GLN A 923 -64.82 12.56 2.82
CA GLN A 923 -65.13 11.54 1.78
C GLN A 923 -64.19 11.35 0.53
N SER A 924 -64.04 10.13 -0.03
CA SER A 924 -64.37 8.77 0.45
C SER A 924 -63.64 7.65 -0.35
N GLN A 925 -63.66 6.43 0.23
CA GLN A 925 -63.37 5.11 -0.36
C GLN A 925 -61.91 4.72 -0.70
N ALA A 926 -61.53 3.54 -0.22
CA ALA A 926 -60.34 2.77 -0.58
C ALA A 926 -60.70 1.27 -0.54
N LEU A 927 -60.06 0.45 -1.38
CA LEU A 927 -60.03 -1.02 -1.29
C LEU A 927 -58.66 -1.52 -1.78
N ASP A 928 -58.23 -2.67 -1.25
CA ASP A 928 -56.88 -3.23 -1.43
C ASP A 928 -56.51 -3.59 -2.88
N GLU A 929 -55.25 -3.34 -3.24
CA GLU A 929 -54.56 -4.04 -4.32
C GLU A 929 -53.82 -5.25 -3.76
N LYS A 930 -54.00 -6.44 -4.35
CA LYS A 930 -53.13 -7.59 -4.08
C LYS A 930 -52.69 -8.31 -5.36
N GLU A 931 -51.38 -8.18 -5.62
CA GLU A 931 -50.50 -9.05 -6.41
C GLU A 931 -51.01 -9.54 -7.78
N ALA A 932 -50.55 -8.87 -8.83
CA ALA A 932 -50.57 -9.41 -10.19
C ALA A 932 -49.43 -10.43 -10.42
N ILE A 933 -49.63 -11.39 -11.34
CA ILE A 933 -48.56 -11.92 -12.22
C ILE A 933 -49.15 -12.67 -13.44
N ARG A 934 -49.05 -12.03 -14.62
CA ARG A 934 -48.85 -12.63 -15.98
C ARG A 934 -49.99 -13.54 -16.53
N PRO A 935 -49.98 -13.94 -17.83
CA PRO A 935 -49.02 -13.65 -18.90
C PRO A 935 -49.61 -12.88 -20.11
N THR A 936 -48.78 -12.74 -21.15
CA THR A 936 -48.99 -12.07 -22.44
C THR A 936 -49.75 -12.91 -23.47
N GLU A 937 -50.48 -12.26 -24.39
CA GLU A 937 -50.53 -12.63 -25.82
C GLU A 937 -51.05 -11.46 -26.69
N GLY A 938 -50.92 -11.57 -28.04
CA GLY A 938 -51.20 -10.50 -29.02
C GLY A 938 -52.63 -10.56 -29.64
N PRO A 939 -52.87 -10.09 -30.90
CA PRO A 939 -51.93 -9.68 -31.95
C PRO A 939 -52.29 -8.34 -32.66
N ALA A 940 -51.81 -8.13 -33.90
CA ALA A 940 -51.77 -6.86 -34.64
C ALA A 940 -52.99 -6.52 -35.54
N ALA A 941 -53.07 -5.27 -36.02
CA ALA A 941 -53.83 -4.84 -37.20
C ALA A 941 -53.23 -3.54 -37.83
N ASP A 942 -53.44 -3.33 -39.13
CA ASP A 942 -52.80 -2.30 -39.98
C ASP A 942 -53.60 -0.99 -40.23
N ARG A 943 -52.92 -0.02 -40.89
CA ARG A 943 -53.41 1.08 -41.77
C ARG A 943 -53.55 2.51 -41.17
N ALA A 944 -53.51 3.61 -41.95
CA ALA A 944 -52.81 3.96 -43.22
C ALA A 944 -53.11 5.45 -43.61
N ALA A 945 -52.21 6.09 -44.38
CA ALA A 945 -52.36 7.41 -45.05
C ALA A 945 -52.53 8.65 -44.10
N ALA A 946 -52.35 9.92 -44.50
CA ALA A 946 -51.92 10.61 -45.74
C ALA A 946 -50.97 11.78 -45.32
N LYS A 947 -49.95 12.28 -46.05
CA LYS A 947 -49.70 12.70 -47.45
C LYS A 947 -49.99 14.19 -47.73
N GLN A 948 -49.04 14.85 -48.44
CA GLN A 948 -48.96 16.29 -48.85
C GLN A 948 -48.62 17.29 -47.71
N VAL A 949 -47.66 18.22 -47.80
CA VAL A 949 -46.86 18.91 -48.88
C VAL A 949 -47.48 20.20 -49.46
N TYR A 950 -46.94 21.34 -48.99
CA TYR A 950 -46.62 22.60 -49.70
C TYR A 950 -45.58 23.36 -48.83
N GLY A 951 -44.59 24.10 -49.33
CA GLY A 951 -44.01 24.12 -50.68
C GLY A 951 -43.54 25.51 -51.16
N ILE A 952 -42.24 25.66 -51.48
CA ILE A 952 -41.61 26.76 -52.29
C ILE A 952 -41.67 28.14 -51.56
N VAL A 953 -40.80 29.17 -51.63
CA VAL A 953 -39.95 29.84 -52.66
C VAL A 953 -38.84 30.65 -51.94
N ASP A 954 -37.65 31.03 -52.44
CA ASP A 954 -36.62 30.51 -53.38
C ASP A 954 -35.41 31.50 -53.37
N ASN A 955 -34.28 31.16 -54.04
CA ASN A 955 -33.23 32.08 -54.56
C ASN A 955 -32.29 32.84 -53.58
N ASN A 956 -31.12 33.37 -54.02
CA ASN A 956 -30.04 32.85 -54.91
C ASN A 956 -28.80 33.78 -54.87
N ASN A 957 -27.68 33.33 -55.47
CA ASN A 957 -26.51 34.13 -55.93
C ASN A 957 -25.61 34.87 -54.89
N SER A 958 -24.37 35.27 -55.19
CA SER A 958 -23.20 34.59 -55.84
C SER A 958 -22.07 35.61 -56.13
N THR A 959 -20.80 35.26 -55.89
CA THR A 959 -19.57 35.69 -56.62
C THR A 959 -18.37 34.96 -55.96
N GLU A 960 -17.55 34.16 -56.66
CA GLU A 960 -16.49 34.46 -57.67
C GLU A 960 -15.12 34.82 -57.05
N ASN A 961 -13.96 34.39 -57.58
CA ASN A 961 -13.58 33.31 -58.55
C ASN A 961 -12.02 33.12 -58.44
N ARG A 962 -11.25 32.24 -59.12
CA ARG A 962 -11.42 31.25 -60.22
C ARG A 962 -10.21 30.27 -60.23
N GLN A 963 -10.20 29.31 -61.18
CA GLN A 963 -9.02 28.59 -61.71
C GLN A 963 -8.35 27.54 -60.78
N VAL A 964 -7.61 26.52 -61.24
CA VAL A 964 -7.53 25.68 -62.48
C VAL A 964 -6.44 24.61 -62.19
N SER A 965 -6.36 23.39 -62.74
CA SER A 965 -7.25 22.34 -63.30
C SER A 965 -6.34 21.10 -63.55
N VAL A 966 -6.68 19.91 -64.07
CA VAL A 966 -7.85 19.24 -64.70
C VAL A 966 -7.61 17.71 -64.49
N GLU A 967 -8.49 16.72 -64.64
CA GLU A 967 -9.87 16.58 -65.16
C GLU A 967 -10.75 15.95 -64.04
N GLY A 968 -11.81 15.14 -64.20
CA GLY A 968 -12.52 14.50 -65.33
C GLY A 968 -13.80 13.80 -64.82
N SER A 969 -14.52 13.01 -65.64
CA SER A 969 -15.94 12.69 -65.36
C SER A 969 -16.46 11.26 -65.65
N ASP A 970 -17.29 10.77 -64.72
CA ASP A 970 -18.53 9.98 -64.78
C ASP A 970 -18.93 9.07 -65.98
N GLU A 971 -19.52 7.91 -65.66
CA GLU A 971 -20.84 7.50 -66.21
C GLU A 971 -21.55 6.40 -65.36
N LYS A 972 -22.86 6.14 -65.59
CA LYS A 972 -23.69 5.13 -64.89
C LYS A 972 -24.93 4.68 -65.69
N ALA A 973 -25.04 3.38 -66.02
CA ALA A 973 -26.29 2.72 -66.45
C ALA A 973 -26.26 1.19 -66.24
N ALA A 974 -27.43 0.53 -66.28
CA ALA A 974 -27.63 -0.90 -65.97
C ALA A 974 -28.11 -1.72 -67.20
N ILE A 975 -28.35 -3.04 -67.03
CA ILE A 975 -29.36 -3.95 -67.69
C ILE A 975 -28.87 -5.42 -67.74
N ASN A 976 -29.78 -6.37 -68.01
CA ASN A 976 -29.69 -7.83 -67.77
C ASN A 976 -30.21 -8.66 -68.97
N HIS A 977 -29.99 -9.99 -68.96
CA HIS A 977 -30.55 -11.07 -69.83
C HIS A 977 -29.96 -11.25 -71.26
N SER A 978 -29.84 -12.47 -71.82
CA SER A 978 -30.10 -13.87 -71.34
C SER A 978 -28.98 -14.82 -71.86
N ASP A 979 -28.99 -16.17 -72.01
CA ASP A 979 -29.93 -17.33 -71.88
C ASP A 979 -29.07 -18.64 -71.82
N SER A 980 -29.48 -19.91 -71.63
CA SER A 980 -30.75 -20.65 -71.43
C SER A 980 -30.44 -22.11 -70.93
N ASN A 981 -31.48 -22.91 -70.62
CA ASN A 981 -31.53 -24.40 -70.53
C ASN A 981 -30.66 -25.18 -69.50
N GLY A 982 -31.32 -26.03 -68.67
CA GLY A 982 -30.70 -27.15 -67.95
C GLY A 982 -31.40 -27.59 -66.65
N ASP A 983 -31.65 -28.90 -66.47
CA ASP A 983 -32.40 -29.54 -65.37
C ASP A 983 -31.47 -30.44 -64.49
N ASP A 984 -31.85 -31.15 -63.41
CA ASP A 984 -33.16 -31.48 -62.80
C ASP A 984 -33.08 -31.82 -61.27
N LYS A 985 -34.22 -32.22 -60.68
CA LYS A 985 -34.47 -33.09 -59.48
C LYS A 985 -33.25 -33.87 -58.95
N SER A 986 -32.88 -33.95 -57.66
CA SER A 986 -33.57 -34.10 -56.35
C SER A 986 -33.68 -35.54 -55.76
N ALA A 987 -33.05 -35.73 -54.59
CA ALA A 987 -33.53 -36.45 -53.38
C ALA A 987 -33.21 -37.96 -53.06
N THR A 988 -32.81 -38.15 -51.78
CA THR A 988 -33.25 -39.17 -50.76
C THR A 988 -32.60 -40.57 -50.51
N ARG A 989 -32.41 -40.86 -49.20
CA ARG A 989 -32.50 -42.16 -48.45
C ARG A 989 -31.28 -43.16 -48.52
N GLN A 990 -31.00 -44.08 -47.58
CA GLN A 990 -31.66 -44.51 -46.30
C GLN A 990 -30.74 -45.33 -45.33
N ALA A 991 -31.12 -45.38 -44.03
CA ALA A 991 -31.07 -46.53 -43.06
C ALA A 991 -29.75 -47.05 -42.41
N GLU A 992 -29.89 -47.96 -41.42
CA GLU A 992 -28.96 -48.34 -40.34
C GLU A 992 -28.72 -49.89 -40.19
N GLU A 993 -28.06 -50.31 -39.08
CA GLU A 993 -27.89 -51.68 -38.49
C GLU A 993 -26.84 -52.67 -39.10
N ASP A 994 -26.16 -53.57 -38.38
CA ASP A 994 -25.77 -53.72 -36.94
C ASP A 994 -24.76 -54.91 -36.75
N LYS A 995 -24.12 -55.03 -35.56
CA LYS A 995 -23.60 -56.24 -34.84
C LYS A 995 -22.11 -56.66 -34.82
N ILE A 996 -21.52 -56.57 -33.60
CA ILE A 996 -20.79 -57.63 -32.81
C ILE A 996 -19.46 -58.20 -33.40
N THR A 997 -18.30 -58.18 -32.73
CA THR A 997 -17.87 -59.12 -31.65
C THR A 997 -16.67 -58.60 -30.79
N ARG A 998 -16.20 -59.36 -29.78
CA ARG A 998 -15.32 -58.98 -28.64
C ARG A 998 -13.80 -59.37 -28.78
N GLN A 999 -13.01 -58.91 -27.78
CA GLN A 999 -11.71 -59.42 -27.25
C GLN A 999 -10.42 -59.02 -28.00
N ARG A 1000 -9.18 -59.10 -27.45
CA ARG A 1000 -8.54 -58.84 -26.10
C ARG A 1000 -7.03 -59.25 -26.24
N THR A 1001 -6.15 -58.95 -25.27
CA THR A 1001 -4.80 -59.61 -25.08
C THR A 1001 -3.70 -59.14 -26.09
N ILE A 1002 -2.64 -58.38 -25.74
CA ILE A 1002 -1.44 -58.55 -24.85
C ILE A 1002 -0.15 -58.99 -25.61
N GLN A 1003 0.85 -58.08 -25.58
CA GLN A 1003 2.34 -58.22 -25.55
C GLN A 1003 3.16 -59.10 -26.54
N TYR A 1004 4.42 -58.62 -26.73
CA TYR A 1004 5.65 -59.33 -27.16
C TYR A 1004 5.73 -59.79 -28.64
N SER A 1005 6.92 -59.95 -29.26
CA SER A 1005 8.33 -59.76 -28.82
C SER A 1005 9.22 -59.20 -29.96
N GLU A 1006 10.50 -58.91 -29.64
CA GLU A 1006 11.76 -59.16 -30.41
C GLU A 1006 11.80 -59.14 -31.96
N SER A 1007 12.90 -58.84 -32.66
CA SER A 1007 14.17 -58.11 -32.43
C SER A 1007 15.00 -58.21 -33.76
N VAL A 1008 16.34 -58.09 -33.71
CA VAL A 1008 17.31 -58.51 -34.78
C VAL A 1008 17.55 -57.58 -36.00
N LYS A 1009 18.58 -56.71 -35.85
CA LYS A 1009 19.69 -56.43 -36.80
C LYS A 1009 19.38 -55.88 -38.24
N ASP A 1010 20.35 -55.55 -39.12
CA ASP A 1010 21.82 -55.76 -39.20
C ASP A 1010 22.57 -54.66 -40.01
N ALA A 1011 23.87 -54.50 -39.75
CA ALA A 1011 24.95 -54.00 -40.66
C ALA A 1011 24.84 -52.57 -41.31
N ASN A 1012 25.91 -51.82 -41.66
CA ASN A 1012 27.37 -52.02 -41.56
C ASN A 1012 28.17 -50.69 -41.73
N VAL A 1013 29.37 -50.58 -41.10
CA VAL A 1013 30.72 -50.23 -41.68
C VAL A 1013 30.83 -49.04 -42.68
N ASN A 1014 31.75 -48.06 -42.61
CA ASN A 1014 33.10 -47.90 -41.98
C ASN A 1014 33.45 -46.37 -41.83
N GLU A 1015 34.63 -45.82 -41.47
CA GLU A 1015 35.96 -46.26 -40.96
C GLU A 1015 36.65 -45.07 -40.23
N ALA A 1016 37.67 -45.31 -39.38
CA ALA A 1016 38.75 -44.35 -39.05
C ALA A 1016 39.99 -45.10 -38.49
N PRO A 1017 41.24 -44.70 -38.78
CA PRO A 1017 42.44 -45.51 -38.47
C PRO A 1017 43.10 -45.24 -37.10
N GLU A 1018 43.71 -46.29 -36.53
CA GLU A 1018 44.61 -46.23 -35.37
C GLU A 1018 46.10 -46.01 -35.78
N THR A 1019 46.96 -45.68 -34.83
CA THR A 1019 48.38 -46.12 -34.82
C THR A 1019 48.96 -46.13 -33.40
N THR A 1020 50.05 -46.87 -33.18
CA THR A 1020 50.34 -47.51 -31.88
C THR A 1020 51.79 -47.30 -31.42
N ALA A 1021 52.02 -47.24 -30.09
CA ALA A 1021 53.34 -47.43 -29.48
C ALA A 1021 53.21 -48.13 -28.10
N THR A 1022 54.21 -48.92 -27.70
CA THR A 1022 54.08 -49.94 -26.63
C THR A 1022 55.33 -50.15 -25.78
N GLN A 1023 55.12 -50.46 -24.49
CA GLN A 1023 55.83 -51.38 -23.55
C GLN A 1023 57.30 -51.77 -23.83
N SER A 1024 58.19 -51.96 -22.84
CA SER A 1024 58.10 -52.81 -21.62
C SER A 1024 59.32 -52.50 -20.70
N ALA A 1025 59.71 -53.20 -19.63
CA ALA A 1025 59.38 -54.47 -18.94
C ALA A 1025 59.71 -54.29 -17.41
N ALA A 1026 59.96 -55.25 -16.49
CA ALA A 1026 60.05 -56.72 -16.43
C ALA A 1026 59.84 -57.19 -14.96
N GLY A 1027 59.78 -58.51 -14.68
CA GLY A 1027 59.91 -59.09 -13.32
C GLY A 1027 59.03 -60.32 -13.07
N VAL A 1028 59.55 -61.37 -12.41
CA VAL A 1028 58.92 -62.71 -12.35
C VAL A 1028 59.04 -63.38 -10.98
N GLN A 1029 57.93 -63.93 -10.45
CA GLN A 1029 57.85 -65.27 -9.84
C GLN A 1029 56.39 -65.71 -9.57
N ARG A 1030 56.17 -67.03 -9.44
CA ARG A 1030 54.85 -67.66 -9.17
C ARG A 1030 55.01 -68.79 -8.14
N SER A 1031 54.07 -68.89 -7.19
CA SER A 1031 53.75 -70.15 -6.51
C SER A 1031 52.27 -70.20 -6.09
N THR A 1032 51.82 -71.37 -5.61
CA THR A 1032 50.43 -71.80 -5.39
C THR A 1032 49.99 -71.69 -3.92
N SER A 1033 48.72 -71.66 -3.50
CA SER A 1033 47.41 -71.50 -4.19
C SER A 1033 46.28 -71.30 -3.15
N LYS A 1034 45.15 -70.67 -3.54
CA LYS A 1034 43.73 -71.02 -3.22
C LYS A 1034 42.79 -69.85 -3.60
N LYS A 1035 41.52 -70.14 -3.90
CA LYS A 1035 40.58 -69.17 -4.51
C LYS A 1035 39.91 -68.24 -3.47
N GLY A 1036 39.98 -66.94 -3.69
CA GLY A 1036 39.13 -65.92 -3.05
C GLY A 1036 38.44 -65.05 -4.12
N ARG A 1037 37.10 -64.91 -4.07
CA ARG A 1037 36.29 -64.33 -5.15
C ARG A 1037 35.95 -62.86 -4.85
N ARG A 1038 36.80 -61.92 -5.27
CA ARG A 1038 36.63 -60.47 -5.05
C ARG A 1038 35.64 -59.87 -6.07
N ARG A 1039 34.55 -59.25 -5.61
CA ARG A 1039 33.66 -58.43 -6.45
C ARG A 1039 34.32 -57.07 -6.72
N GLY A 1040 34.02 -56.46 -7.87
CA GLY A 1040 34.57 -55.16 -8.27
C GLY A 1040 33.90 -53.97 -7.56
N ASN A 1041 34.63 -52.86 -7.45
CA ASN A 1041 34.09 -51.60 -6.92
C ASN A 1041 33.14 -50.96 -7.95
N THR A 1042 31.97 -50.52 -7.51
CA THR A 1042 31.11 -49.62 -8.28
C THR A 1042 31.66 -48.19 -8.26
N LYS A 1043 31.39 -47.41 -9.31
CA LYS A 1043 31.70 -45.97 -9.34
C LYS A 1043 30.83 -45.25 -8.31
N SER A 1044 31.44 -44.58 -7.34
CA SER A 1044 30.75 -43.64 -6.46
C SER A 1044 30.35 -42.41 -7.26
N SER A 1045 29.09 -41.98 -7.18
CA SER A 1045 28.68 -40.67 -7.69
C SER A 1045 29.32 -39.58 -6.84
N THR A 1046 30.26 -38.83 -7.41
CA THR A 1046 30.69 -37.56 -6.84
C THR A 1046 29.49 -36.61 -6.81
N LYS A 1047 29.10 -36.16 -5.61
CA LYS A 1047 28.35 -34.91 -5.50
C LYS A 1047 29.16 -33.81 -6.19
N PRO A 1048 28.52 -32.77 -6.77
CA PRO A 1048 29.24 -31.55 -7.11
C PRO A 1048 29.95 -31.01 -5.85
N PRO A 1049 31.08 -30.30 -6.01
CA PRO A 1049 31.72 -29.63 -4.88
C PRO A 1049 30.70 -28.73 -4.18
N MET A 1050 30.63 -28.80 -2.84
CA MET A 1050 29.72 -27.95 -2.09
C MET A 1050 30.23 -26.52 -2.15
N GLU A 1051 29.38 -25.60 -2.57
CA GLU A 1051 29.68 -24.17 -2.62
C GLU A 1051 30.04 -23.67 -1.22
N GLU A 1052 31.17 -22.98 -1.13
CA GLU A 1052 31.68 -22.37 0.10
C GLU A 1052 30.83 -21.15 0.46
N VAL A 1053 30.55 -20.97 1.74
CA VAL A 1053 29.70 -19.88 2.24
C VAL A 1053 30.58 -18.68 2.52
N LEU A 1054 30.14 -17.49 2.13
CA LEU A 1054 30.86 -16.24 2.39
C LEU A 1054 31.05 -16.01 3.89
N THR A 1055 32.17 -15.41 4.29
CA THR A 1055 32.29 -14.87 5.64
C THR A 1055 31.34 -13.67 5.80
N LYS A 1056 31.07 -13.29 7.06
CA LYS A 1056 30.24 -12.11 7.34
C LYS A 1056 30.90 -10.84 6.79
N GLU A 1057 32.22 -10.77 6.86
CA GLU A 1057 33.05 -9.64 6.44
C GLU A 1057 33.04 -9.50 4.91
N GLU A 1058 33.26 -10.61 4.18
CA GLU A 1058 33.15 -10.68 2.71
C GLU A 1058 31.75 -10.26 2.23
N ALA A 1059 30.70 -10.75 2.90
CA ALA A 1059 29.32 -10.40 2.61
C ALA A 1059 29.03 -8.92 2.90
N GLU A 1060 29.57 -8.35 3.97
CA GLU A 1060 29.37 -6.93 4.30
C GLU A 1060 30.10 -6.00 3.33
N GLU A 1061 31.29 -6.38 2.84
CA GLU A 1061 32.00 -5.64 1.79
C GLU A 1061 31.22 -5.61 0.48
N LEU A 1062 30.60 -6.75 0.08
CA LEU A 1062 29.71 -6.80 -1.08
C LEU A 1062 28.46 -5.92 -0.90
N LEU A 1063 27.82 -5.95 0.27
CA LEU A 1063 26.61 -5.17 0.50
C LEU A 1063 26.85 -3.65 0.58
N LYS A 1064 28.07 -3.21 0.87
CA LYS A 1064 28.49 -1.78 0.76
C LYS A 1064 28.59 -1.27 -0.69
N LEU A 1065 28.52 -2.15 -1.69
CA LEU A 1065 28.48 -1.77 -3.10
C LEU A 1065 27.05 -1.44 -3.59
N VAL A 1066 26.01 -1.92 -2.90
CA VAL A 1066 24.59 -1.65 -3.19
C VAL A 1066 24.33 -0.13 -3.22
N GLN A 1067 23.44 0.31 -4.11
CA GLN A 1067 23.01 1.72 -4.23
C GLN A 1067 21.49 1.79 -4.22
N GLY A 1068 20.92 2.37 -3.16
CA GLY A 1068 19.47 2.44 -2.97
C GLY A 1068 18.81 1.08 -2.81
N HIS A 1069 17.56 0.99 -3.27
CA HIS A 1069 16.69 -0.18 -3.07
C HIS A 1069 16.32 -0.88 -4.38
N LEU A 1070 16.48 -0.21 -5.52
CA LEU A 1070 16.06 -0.69 -6.84
C LEU A 1070 16.72 -2.02 -7.22
N VAL A 1071 15.92 -2.99 -7.65
CA VAL A 1071 16.33 -4.29 -8.19
C VAL A 1071 15.47 -4.67 -9.41
N GLN A 1072 15.97 -5.53 -10.29
CA GLN A 1072 15.20 -6.05 -11.43
C GLN A 1072 14.08 -7.00 -10.96
N TRP A 1073 12.91 -6.98 -11.62
CA TRP A 1073 11.87 -7.98 -11.38
C TRP A 1073 12.17 -9.29 -12.16
N PRO A 1074 12.06 -10.48 -11.54
CA PRO A 1074 12.61 -11.72 -12.11
C PRO A 1074 11.63 -12.47 -13.03
N TYR A 1075 11.59 -12.11 -14.31
CA TYR A 1075 10.67 -12.68 -15.31
C TYR A 1075 10.67 -14.23 -15.37
N ASP A 1076 11.84 -14.86 -15.22
CA ASP A 1076 12.09 -16.28 -15.53
C ASP A 1076 11.98 -17.22 -14.32
N TRP A 1077 11.69 -16.70 -13.14
CA TRP A 1077 11.70 -17.47 -11.90
C TRP A 1077 10.70 -18.64 -11.90
N LEU A 1078 11.22 -19.86 -11.71
CA LEU A 1078 10.48 -21.13 -11.76
C LEU A 1078 9.71 -21.38 -13.07
N GLU A 1079 10.10 -20.72 -14.18
CA GLU A 1079 9.37 -20.80 -15.45
C GLU A 1079 9.28 -22.26 -15.99
N LYS A 1080 10.30 -23.10 -15.76
CA LYS A 1080 10.25 -24.51 -16.18
C LYS A 1080 9.18 -25.31 -15.43
N GLU A 1081 8.88 -24.94 -14.18
CA GLU A 1081 7.90 -25.65 -13.36
C GLU A 1081 6.47 -25.25 -13.75
N GLU A 1082 6.25 -23.99 -14.16
CA GLU A 1082 4.97 -23.61 -14.77
C GLU A 1082 4.79 -24.30 -16.14
N ARG A 1083 5.80 -24.20 -17.03
CA ARG A 1083 5.79 -24.89 -18.34
C ARG A 1083 5.68 -26.42 -18.22
N GLY A 1084 6.13 -26.99 -17.11
CA GLY A 1084 6.05 -28.43 -16.79
C GLY A 1084 4.78 -28.86 -16.04
N GLY A 1085 3.92 -27.93 -15.61
CA GLY A 1085 2.73 -28.22 -14.81
C GLY A 1085 2.99 -28.53 -13.32
N ASN A 1086 4.22 -28.34 -12.84
CA ASN A 1086 4.66 -28.61 -11.46
C ASN A 1086 4.56 -27.39 -10.53
N TRP A 1087 4.15 -26.22 -11.03
CA TRP A 1087 4.03 -24.99 -10.24
C TRP A 1087 2.81 -24.99 -9.31
N LEU A 1088 1.66 -25.46 -9.79
CA LEU A 1088 0.41 -25.49 -9.03
C LEU A 1088 0.16 -26.89 -8.44
N TYR A 1089 -0.20 -26.91 -7.15
CA TYR A 1089 -0.68 -28.12 -6.49
C TYR A 1089 -2.13 -28.40 -6.90
N ASN A 1090 -2.57 -29.66 -6.78
CA ASN A 1090 -3.95 -30.07 -7.05
C ASN A 1090 -5.00 -29.27 -6.25
N ILE A 1091 -4.64 -28.68 -5.10
CA ILE A 1091 -5.52 -27.82 -4.31
C ILE A 1091 -5.68 -26.41 -4.91
N ASP A 1092 -4.65 -25.89 -5.59
CA ASP A 1092 -4.69 -24.59 -6.25
C ASP A 1092 -5.63 -24.62 -7.46
N GLN A 1093 -5.66 -25.75 -8.18
CA GLN A 1093 -6.56 -26.04 -9.30
C GLN A 1093 -8.03 -26.21 -8.86
N LEU A 1094 -8.30 -26.35 -7.57
CA LEU A 1094 -9.64 -26.41 -6.98
C LEU A 1094 -10.09 -25.06 -6.40
N ALA A 1095 -9.20 -24.06 -6.34
CA ALA A 1095 -9.57 -22.71 -5.91
C ALA A 1095 -10.40 -22.03 -7.02
N PRO A 1096 -11.53 -21.37 -6.68
CA PRO A 1096 -12.33 -20.69 -7.68
C PRO A 1096 -11.57 -19.50 -8.26
N LEU A 1097 -11.26 -19.56 -9.56
CA LEU A 1097 -10.78 -18.42 -10.34
C LEU A 1097 -11.81 -17.26 -10.36
N GLU A 1098 -13.05 -17.50 -9.95
CA GLU A 1098 -14.15 -16.53 -9.69
C GLU A 1098 -13.81 -15.42 -8.66
N ILE A 1099 -12.64 -15.49 -7.98
CA ILE A 1099 -12.09 -14.40 -7.17
C ILE A 1099 -11.33 -13.38 -8.05
N TYR A 1100 -10.87 -13.83 -9.22
CA TYR A 1100 -10.10 -13.09 -10.22
C TYR A 1100 -10.90 -12.84 -11.53
N ASP A 1101 -11.96 -13.60 -11.81
CA ASP A 1101 -13.03 -13.39 -12.81
C ASP A 1101 -14.17 -12.48 -12.27
#